data_AF-A0AAD7B7R0-F1
#
_entry.id   AF-A0AAD7B7R0-F1
#
_cell.length_a   1.000
_cell.length_b   1.000
_cell.length_c   1.000
_cell.angle_alpha   90.00
_cell.angle_beta   90.00
_cell.angle_gamma   90.00
#
_symmetry.space_group_name_H-M   'P 1'
#
loop_
_entity.id
_entity.type
_entity.pdbx_description
1 polymer ?
#
loop_
_entity_poly.entity_id
_entity_poly.type
_entity_poly.pdbx_seq_one_letter_code
_entity_poly.pdbx_strand_id
1 'polypeptide(L)'
;MREDAVHLTREGHPYRASFLKNLGNSLIARFQQLGSLQDLQSSVSAFDNALHITPEGHPDKASTLSNLGSSLIRQFQHLGRMEDLQRSVSLLEDAVHLTPEGHPDKAFRLTNLGISLIARFQQLGSLEDLHKSVSDAVRLTPDGHSDKPSRLTTLGGLLMIQFEQLGNPEDLHKSVSVCEDAVHLTLEGHSDRASRDPDKAYMLSNLGSSLMTRFQQLGSLEDLHSSVSVLDNVLHVTPDGHPDKASRLNNLGSSLIRRFQHLGSLEDLQRSVSVLEDAVHLIAEGDPDKASMLSNLGSSLIARFQQLGSLEDLHSSVSVLDNALHITPEGHPDKASRFHNLGSSLMQRFQHLGTVEDLQRSVSLLEDAVRLIPDGHPDKVSMLNNLGNSLMNRFEQFHDYSALGHATTLYSSAACSPTGSANVRFNSASNWALSCIKLGESPLKAYQVALDLLPELAWLGLPIPDRHHHLKSAGEIVRNAAASALAADQPEKAVEWLEQGRSVIWGQLLNLRTPMDALMERDPRRANELLSLSSQLERLGNTQSPSSGTQPSPQSIAAQAYHAAERRQKLIQEIWQLEGFERFLMPKTISELSSAAQGGPVVIINVTDTGGDAVVLLHGLHNKVIHIPLQHLNQDLNAPVGLSTSLRDLVGRNIRLLAKKEGQKTTENGLKDILSTLWVGIVKPVLDGLAFNSLPKTANKPRIWWCLTGPLVFLPIHAAGIYGSNKSTIGSKVSDYVISSYTPSLTALIEGYCRDPVLHKGLQVLAVAQPVASGQTHIPGTKAEINHIQHLAQTRRIPLVTLYENMATIERVQEEMQKSQWAHFACHGVQDVTTPTASALLLAGDSRLTLANIIQLALPHADFAFLSACQTATGDEKLQEESVHLAAGMLLAGYRGVIATMWTITDQDAPQVAKDVYEYLLQTSPPDATKAAAALHFAIEKLQERYPEKSLLHWVPYVHIGI
;
A
#
# COMPACT_ATOMS: atom_id res chain seq x y z
N MET A 1 -23.28 21.92 -54.29
CA MET A 1 -22.02 22.52 -54.79
C MET A 1 -20.94 21.49 -55.12
N ARG A 2 -20.40 20.71 -54.15
CA ARG A 2 -19.35 19.70 -54.45
C ARG A 2 -19.89 18.47 -55.20
N GLU A 3 -21.11 18.04 -54.89
CA GLU A 3 -21.84 17.02 -55.67
C GLU A 3 -22.08 17.51 -57.11
N ASP A 4 -22.55 18.75 -57.28
CA ASP A 4 -22.72 19.36 -58.62
C ASP A 4 -21.40 19.45 -59.41
N ALA A 5 -20.29 19.78 -58.75
CA ALA A 5 -18.97 19.84 -59.39
C ALA A 5 -18.51 18.48 -59.94
N VAL A 6 -18.83 17.38 -59.24
CA VAL A 6 -18.57 16.00 -59.69
C VAL A 6 -19.54 15.61 -60.82
N HIS A 7 -20.82 16.01 -60.74
CA HIS A 7 -21.80 15.72 -61.79
C HIS A 7 -21.54 16.49 -63.10
N LEU A 8 -21.01 17.72 -63.02
CA LEU A 8 -20.75 18.59 -64.17
C LEU A 8 -19.40 18.31 -64.85
N THR A 9 -18.50 17.52 -64.25
CA THR A 9 -17.23 17.12 -64.87
C THR A 9 -17.36 15.80 -65.62
N ARG A 10 -16.93 15.74 -66.89
CA ARG A 10 -16.96 14.51 -67.70
C ARG A 10 -15.96 13.46 -67.19
N GLU A 11 -16.22 12.18 -67.47
CA GLU A 11 -15.26 11.10 -67.24
C GLU A 11 -13.95 11.37 -68.02
N GLY A 12 -12.81 11.17 -67.36
CA GLY A 12 -11.48 11.49 -67.91
C GLY A 12 -10.99 12.92 -67.67
N HIS A 13 -11.77 13.81 -67.05
CA HIS A 13 -11.32 15.16 -66.73
C HIS A 13 -10.24 15.14 -65.63
N PRO A 14 -9.11 15.85 -65.79
CA PRO A 14 -7.94 15.75 -64.89
C PRO A 14 -8.23 16.15 -63.43
N TYR A 15 -9.21 17.02 -63.20
CA TYR A 15 -9.60 17.45 -61.85
C TYR A 15 -10.73 16.62 -61.21
N ARG A 16 -11.30 15.63 -61.93
CA ARG A 16 -12.41 14.81 -61.43
C ARG A 16 -12.01 14.02 -60.16
N ALA A 17 -10.78 13.50 -60.12
CA ALA A 17 -10.22 12.82 -58.95
C ALA A 17 -10.19 13.73 -57.71
N SER A 18 -9.74 14.97 -57.89
CA SER A 18 -9.70 15.97 -56.82
C SER A 18 -11.09 16.40 -56.35
N PHE A 19 -12.06 16.54 -57.28
CA PHE A 19 -13.44 16.84 -56.90
C PHE A 19 -14.11 15.70 -56.13
N LEU A 20 -13.88 14.44 -56.52
CA LEU A 20 -14.35 13.26 -55.78
C LEU A 20 -13.70 13.15 -54.40
N LYS A 21 -12.39 13.39 -54.28
CA LYS A 21 -11.68 13.47 -52.99
C LYS A 21 -12.27 14.55 -52.08
N ASN A 22 -12.52 15.75 -52.63
CA ASN A 22 -13.09 16.86 -51.87
C ASN A 22 -14.55 16.64 -51.49
N LEU A 23 -15.31 15.91 -52.32
CA LEU A 23 -16.66 15.45 -52.00
C LEU A 23 -16.61 14.47 -50.82
N GLY A 24 -15.75 13.46 -50.88
CA GLY A 24 -15.52 12.52 -49.78
C GLY A 24 -15.19 13.24 -48.46
N ASN A 25 -14.28 14.21 -48.49
CA ASN A 25 -13.92 15.01 -47.31
C ASN A 25 -15.12 15.78 -46.74
N SER A 26 -15.97 16.35 -47.60
CA SER A 26 -17.19 17.05 -47.17
C SER A 26 -18.22 16.12 -46.56
N LEU A 27 -18.38 14.92 -47.13
CA LEU A 27 -19.32 13.91 -46.64
C LEU A 27 -18.87 13.37 -45.28
N ILE A 28 -17.57 13.16 -45.06
CA ILE A 28 -17.03 12.87 -43.73
C ILE A 28 -17.36 13.99 -42.74
N ALA A 29 -17.10 15.24 -43.10
CA ALA A 29 -17.34 16.37 -42.19
C ALA A 29 -18.83 16.50 -41.83
N ARG A 30 -19.72 16.23 -42.79
CA ARG A 30 -21.17 16.20 -42.57
C ARG A 30 -21.56 15.03 -41.68
N PHE A 31 -20.98 13.85 -41.91
CA PHE A 31 -21.14 12.69 -41.02
C PHE A 31 -20.73 13.00 -39.58
N GLN A 32 -19.58 13.65 -39.37
CA GLN A 32 -19.10 14.02 -38.03
C GLN A 32 -20.05 14.97 -37.29
N GLN A 33 -20.80 15.82 -38.00
CA GLN A 33 -21.75 16.75 -37.39
C GLN A 33 -23.15 16.15 -37.19
N LEU A 34 -23.58 15.26 -38.09
CA LEU A 34 -24.98 14.82 -38.17
C LEU A 34 -25.18 13.32 -37.86
N GLY A 35 -24.12 12.52 -37.79
CA GLY A 35 -24.17 11.09 -37.50
C GLY A 35 -24.78 10.20 -38.61
N SER A 36 -25.00 10.73 -39.82
CA SER A 36 -25.65 10.00 -40.91
C SER A 36 -24.76 8.90 -41.53
N LEU A 37 -25.05 7.63 -41.26
CA LEU A 37 -24.32 6.49 -41.86
C LEU A 37 -24.31 6.51 -43.40
N GLN A 38 -25.34 7.09 -44.01
CA GLN A 38 -25.40 7.23 -45.46
C GLN A 38 -24.34 8.20 -46.00
N ASP A 39 -23.98 9.23 -45.23
CA ASP A 39 -22.90 10.15 -45.58
C ASP A 39 -21.54 9.47 -45.50
N LEU A 40 -21.34 8.59 -44.53
CA LEU A 40 -20.13 7.79 -44.39
C LEU A 40 -19.96 6.78 -45.54
N GLN A 41 -21.03 6.07 -45.91
CA GLN A 41 -20.99 5.15 -47.05
C GLN A 41 -20.77 5.88 -48.39
N SER A 42 -21.37 7.07 -48.52
CA SER A 42 -21.19 7.93 -49.69
C SER A 42 -19.78 8.51 -49.77
N SER A 43 -19.14 8.80 -48.63
CA SER A 43 -17.75 9.27 -48.60
C SER A 43 -16.78 8.17 -49.03
N VAL A 44 -16.96 6.95 -48.53
CA VAL A 44 -16.18 5.76 -48.94
C VAL A 44 -16.31 5.55 -50.46
N SER A 45 -17.53 5.62 -50.99
CA SER A 45 -17.78 5.52 -52.42
C SER A 45 -17.10 6.63 -53.22
N ALA A 46 -17.10 7.87 -52.71
CA ALA A 46 -16.43 9.00 -53.38
C ALA A 46 -14.91 8.85 -53.39
N PHE A 47 -14.29 8.40 -52.29
CA PHE A 47 -12.85 8.14 -52.23
C PHE A 47 -12.43 6.93 -53.08
N ASP A 48 -13.24 5.88 -53.13
CA ASP A 48 -12.96 4.70 -53.95
C ASP A 48 -12.95 5.04 -55.44
N ASN A 49 -13.95 5.82 -55.87
CA ASN A 49 -14.00 6.37 -57.23
C ASN A 49 -12.84 7.32 -57.53
N ALA A 50 -12.44 8.15 -56.56
CA ALA A 50 -11.27 9.03 -56.70
C ALA A 50 -9.98 8.22 -56.88
N LEU A 51 -9.81 7.14 -56.10
CA LEU A 51 -8.65 6.27 -56.15
C LEU A 51 -8.56 5.54 -57.49
N HIS A 52 -9.69 5.00 -57.99
CA HIS A 52 -9.76 4.27 -59.25
C HIS A 52 -9.31 5.11 -60.46
N ILE A 53 -9.60 6.41 -60.46
CA ILE A 53 -9.23 7.31 -61.56
C ILE A 53 -7.91 8.06 -61.36
N THR A 54 -7.24 7.87 -60.22
CA THR A 54 -5.94 8.50 -59.93
C THR A 54 -4.80 7.65 -60.51
N PRO A 55 -3.98 8.17 -61.45
CA PRO A 55 -2.90 7.41 -62.08
C PRO A 55 -1.83 6.91 -61.09
N GLU A 56 -1.16 5.81 -61.47
CA GLU A 56 0.03 5.33 -60.76
C GLU A 56 1.14 6.41 -60.73
N GLY A 57 1.71 6.67 -59.56
CA GLY A 57 2.71 7.72 -59.36
C GLY A 57 2.18 9.15 -59.18
N HIS A 58 0.85 9.37 -59.19
CA HIS A 58 0.28 10.69 -58.96
C HIS A 58 0.52 11.16 -57.50
N PRO A 59 0.92 12.43 -57.25
CA PRO A 59 1.24 12.94 -55.91
C PRO A 59 0.11 12.76 -54.88
N ASP A 60 -1.15 12.92 -55.32
CA ASP A 60 -2.33 12.78 -54.45
C ASP A 60 -2.77 11.33 -54.19
N LYS A 61 -2.15 10.31 -54.81
CA LYS A 61 -2.56 8.90 -54.66
C LYS A 61 -2.45 8.46 -53.20
N ALA A 62 -1.34 8.77 -52.55
CA ALA A 62 -1.11 8.43 -51.14
C ALA A 62 -2.05 9.19 -50.17
N SER A 63 -2.46 10.42 -50.51
CA SER A 63 -3.49 11.15 -49.74
C SER A 63 -4.87 10.51 -49.89
N THR A 64 -5.23 10.07 -51.10
CA THR A 64 -6.52 9.43 -51.38
C THR A 64 -6.62 8.05 -50.71
N LEU A 65 -5.53 7.27 -50.74
CA LEU A 65 -5.40 6.01 -50.00
C LEU A 65 -5.60 6.21 -48.49
N SER A 66 -4.95 7.21 -47.89
CA SER A 66 -5.09 7.54 -46.47
C SER A 66 -6.53 7.93 -46.10
N ASN A 67 -7.18 8.76 -46.91
CA ASN A 67 -8.55 9.21 -46.64
C ASN A 67 -9.58 8.07 -46.79
N LEU A 68 -9.40 7.20 -47.79
CA LEU A 68 -10.23 6.00 -47.96
C LEU A 68 -10.04 5.04 -46.77
N GLY A 69 -8.79 4.77 -46.40
CA GLY A 69 -8.46 3.93 -45.24
C GLY A 69 -9.09 4.47 -43.95
N SER A 70 -9.00 5.78 -43.69
CA SER A 70 -9.62 6.45 -42.54
C SER A 70 -11.16 6.39 -42.55
N SER A 71 -11.78 6.40 -43.74
CA SER A 71 -13.24 6.27 -43.86
C SER A 71 -13.71 4.84 -43.60
N LEU A 72 -12.96 3.85 -44.10
CA LEU A 72 -13.25 2.43 -43.92
C LEU A 72 -13.13 2.00 -42.46
N ILE A 73 -12.16 2.52 -41.71
CA ILE A 73 -12.08 2.22 -40.27
C ILE A 73 -13.26 2.78 -39.49
N ARG A 74 -13.73 3.99 -39.81
CA ARG A 74 -14.96 4.55 -39.23
C ARG A 74 -16.18 3.72 -39.61
N GLN A 75 -16.26 3.26 -40.85
CA GLN A 75 -17.35 2.40 -41.29
C GLN A 75 -17.34 1.06 -40.55
N PHE A 76 -16.16 0.47 -40.33
CA PHE A 76 -16.00 -0.70 -39.48
C PHE A 76 -16.49 -0.43 -38.05
N GLN A 77 -16.13 0.69 -37.43
CA GLN A 77 -16.56 1.04 -36.07
C GLN A 77 -18.09 1.09 -35.92
N HIS A 78 -18.82 1.48 -36.96
CA HIS A 78 -20.29 1.54 -36.93
C HIS A 78 -21.00 0.27 -37.40
N LEU A 79 -20.41 -0.49 -38.33
CA LEU A 79 -21.07 -1.62 -39.00
C LEU A 79 -20.46 -2.99 -38.66
N GLY A 80 -19.31 -3.03 -38.00
CA GLY A 80 -18.62 -4.27 -37.57
C GLY A 80 -18.08 -5.14 -38.70
N ARG A 81 -17.94 -4.63 -39.93
CA ARG A 81 -17.55 -5.43 -41.11
C ARG A 81 -16.04 -5.62 -41.20
N MET A 82 -15.55 -6.82 -40.91
CA MET A 82 -14.11 -7.14 -40.94
C MET A 82 -13.43 -6.87 -42.29
N GLU A 83 -14.16 -6.95 -43.41
CA GLU A 83 -13.65 -6.62 -44.75
C GLU A 83 -13.23 -5.14 -44.85
N ASP A 84 -14.01 -4.23 -44.25
CA ASP A 84 -13.72 -2.79 -44.24
C ASP A 84 -12.43 -2.51 -43.45
N LEU A 85 -12.23 -3.22 -42.33
CA LEU A 85 -11.04 -3.13 -41.50
C LEU A 85 -9.78 -3.65 -42.21
N GLN A 86 -9.85 -4.83 -42.81
CA GLN A 86 -8.72 -5.42 -43.53
C GLN A 86 -8.31 -4.55 -44.73
N ARG A 87 -9.30 -4.02 -45.45
CA ARG A 87 -9.07 -3.09 -46.55
C ARG A 87 -8.49 -1.77 -46.08
N SER A 88 -8.95 -1.25 -44.93
CA SER A 88 -8.39 -0.04 -44.32
C SER A 88 -6.89 -0.18 -44.04
N VAL A 89 -6.47 -1.28 -43.40
CA VAL A 89 -5.06 -1.52 -43.09
C VAL A 89 -4.20 -1.58 -44.35
N SER A 90 -4.60 -2.39 -45.33
CA SER A 90 -3.86 -2.53 -46.60
C SER A 90 -3.70 -1.19 -47.33
N LEU A 91 -4.75 -0.37 -47.40
CA LEU A 91 -4.68 0.95 -48.05
C LEU A 91 -3.77 1.93 -47.30
N LEU A 92 -3.73 1.84 -45.96
CA LEU A 92 -2.89 2.69 -45.13
C LEU A 92 -1.41 2.28 -45.17
N GLU A 93 -1.12 0.99 -45.27
CA GLU A 93 0.24 0.46 -45.53
C GLU A 93 0.76 0.99 -46.87
N ASP A 94 -0.04 0.91 -47.94
CA ASP A 94 0.30 1.46 -49.26
C ASP A 94 0.50 2.99 -49.21
N ALA A 95 -0.36 3.70 -48.47
CA ALA A 95 -0.23 5.14 -48.30
C ALA A 95 1.10 5.51 -47.60
N VAL A 96 1.50 4.78 -46.56
CA VAL A 96 2.76 4.99 -45.85
C VAL A 96 3.96 4.65 -46.74
N HIS A 97 3.91 3.53 -47.47
CA HIS A 97 4.98 3.10 -48.38
C HIS A 97 5.23 4.10 -49.52
N LEU A 98 4.15 4.69 -50.07
CA LEU A 98 4.25 5.73 -51.12
C LEU A 98 4.70 7.10 -50.58
N THR A 99 4.93 7.25 -49.27
CA THR A 99 5.33 8.51 -48.66
C THR A 99 6.84 8.55 -48.37
N PRO A 100 7.61 9.46 -49.00
CA PRO A 100 9.05 9.60 -48.74
C PRO A 100 9.39 9.87 -47.28
N GLU A 101 10.55 9.40 -46.82
CA GLU A 101 11.10 9.76 -45.51
C GLU A 101 11.27 11.29 -45.39
N GLY A 102 10.69 11.89 -44.34
CA GLY A 102 10.70 13.34 -44.11
C GLY A 102 9.53 14.14 -44.69
N HIS A 103 8.58 13.51 -45.41
CA HIS A 103 7.37 14.20 -45.87
C HIS A 103 6.46 14.59 -44.66
N PRO A 104 5.90 15.81 -44.61
CA PRO A 104 5.11 16.30 -43.47
C PRO A 104 3.91 15.40 -43.12
N ASP A 105 3.22 14.88 -44.14
CA ASP A 105 2.06 14.01 -43.94
C ASP A 105 2.39 12.55 -43.56
N LYS A 106 3.67 12.15 -43.53
CA LYS A 106 4.02 10.74 -43.25
C LYS A 106 3.59 10.33 -41.85
N ALA A 107 3.82 11.21 -40.88
CA ALA A 107 3.42 10.97 -39.51
C ALA A 107 1.88 10.91 -39.35
N PHE A 108 1.11 11.72 -40.09
CA PHE A 108 -0.36 11.61 -40.12
C PHE A 108 -0.84 10.25 -40.66
N ARG A 109 -0.21 9.76 -41.75
CA ARG A 109 -0.54 8.46 -42.35
C ARG A 109 -0.18 7.29 -41.43
N LEU A 110 0.94 7.38 -40.73
CA LEU A 110 1.35 6.41 -39.71
C LEU A 110 0.38 6.37 -38.51
N THR A 111 -0.15 7.52 -38.07
CA THR A 111 -1.19 7.54 -37.03
C THR A 111 -2.47 6.84 -37.49
N ASN A 112 -2.94 7.10 -38.71
CA ASN A 112 -4.13 6.45 -39.25
C ASN A 112 -3.92 4.93 -39.39
N LEU A 113 -2.75 4.51 -39.89
CA LEU A 113 -2.37 3.10 -39.93
C LEU A 113 -2.39 2.50 -38.52
N GLY A 114 -1.81 3.21 -37.55
CA GLY A 114 -1.86 2.86 -36.14
C GLY A 114 -3.28 2.55 -35.67
N ILE A 115 -4.24 3.48 -35.87
CA ILE A 115 -5.65 3.35 -35.47
C ILE A 115 -6.29 2.08 -36.08
N SER A 116 -6.07 1.81 -37.37
CA SER A 116 -6.62 0.61 -38.02
C SER A 116 -5.96 -0.68 -37.53
N LEU A 117 -4.67 -0.64 -37.19
CA LEU A 117 -3.99 -1.78 -36.56
C LEU A 117 -4.53 -2.03 -35.14
N ILE A 118 -4.93 -1.00 -34.38
CA ILE A 118 -5.59 -1.16 -33.05
C ILE A 118 -6.88 -1.95 -33.21
N ALA A 119 -7.75 -1.50 -34.11
CA ALA A 119 -9.04 -2.15 -34.33
C ALA A 119 -8.85 -3.59 -34.81
N ARG A 120 -7.84 -3.86 -35.65
CA ARG A 120 -7.50 -5.22 -36.07
C ARG A 120 -6.99 -6.06 -34.90
N PHE A 121 -6.16 -5.50 -34.04
CA PHE A 121 -5.68 -6.16 -32.83
C PHE A 121 -6.84 -6.49 -31.87
N GLN A 122 -7.75 -5.56 -31.60
CA GLN A 122 -8.92 -5.78 -30.73
C GLN A 122 -9.83 -6.92 -31.23
N GLN A 123 -9.90 -7.15 -32.54
CA GLN A 123 -10.73 -8.22 -33.11
C GLN A 123 -10.01 -9.56 -33.27
N LEU A 124 -8.70 -9.57 -33.52
CA LEU A 124 -7.95 -10.76 -33.93
C LEU A 124 -6.82 -11.17 -32.96
N GLY A 125 -6.43 -10.31 -32.02
CA GLY A 125 -5.36 -10.56 -31.05
C GLY A 125 -3.94 -10.61 -31.61
N SER A 126 -3.70 -10.20 -32.87
CA SER A 126 -2.37 -10.25 -33.50
C SER A 126 -1.54 -8.99 -33.29
N LEU A 127 -0.36 -9.15 -32.69
CA LEU A 127 0.56 -8.08 -32.23
C LEU A 127 1.47 -7.47 -33.30
N GLU A 128 1.46 -7.95 -34.54
CA GLU A 128 2.43 -7.49 -35.55
C GLU A 128 2.20 -6.02 -35.97
N ASP A 129 3.30 -5.25 -35.93
CA ASP A 129 3.48 -3.86 -36.40
C ASP A 129 2.70 -2.71 -35.70
N LEU A 130 1.97 -2.99 -34.62
CA LEU A 130 1.16 -1.99 -33.87
C LEU A 130 1.99 -0.84 -33.25
N HIS A 131 3.04 -1.18 -32.49
CA HIS A 131 3.85 -0.19 -31.76
C HIS A 131 4.72 0.66 -32.68
N LYS A 132 5.25 0.02 -33.72
CA LYS A 132 6.26 0.62 -34.57
C LYS A 132 5.69 1.79 -35.36
N SER A 133 4.48 1.62 -35.90
CA SER A 133 3.82 2.66 -36.72
C SER A 133 3.55 3.95 -35.93
N VAL A 134 2.96 3.87 -34.73
CA VAL A 134 2.64 5.06 -33.92
C VAL A 134 3.87 5.63 -33.21
N SER A 135 4.81 4.78 -32.76
CA SER A 135 6.07 5.27 -32.17
C SER A 135 6.92 6.03 -33.20
N ASP A 136 7.01 5.52 -34.44
CA ASP A 136 7.69 6.21 -35.54
C ASP A 136 6.96 7.53 -35.89
N ALA A 137 5.62 7.58 -35.84
CA ALA A 137 4.85 8.81 -36.03
C ALA A 137 5.19 9.87 -34.97
N VAL A 138 5.25 9.49 -33.69
CA VAL A 138 5.63 10.41 -32.59
C VAL A 138 7.07 10.90 -32.77
N ARG A 139 8.01 10.01 -33.10
CA ARG A 139 9.43 10.36 -33.32
C ARG A 139 9.63 11.34 -34.48
N LEU A 140 8.85 11.19 -35.56
CA LEU A 140 8.91 12.06 -36.73
C LEU A 140 8.26 13.44 -36.51
N THR A 141 7.64 13.68 -35.35
CA THR A 141 6.92 14.92 -35.03
C THR A 141 7.75 15.81 -34.08
N PRO A 142 8.14 17.03 -34.47
CA PRO A 142 8.84 17.97 -33.58
C PRO A 142 7.98 18.40 -32.37
N ASP A 143 8.61 18.72 -31.23
CA ASP A 143 7.91 19.06 -29.98
C ASP A 143 6.95 20.26 -30.09
N GLY A 144 7.27 21.24 -30.93
CA GLY A 144 6.43 22.41 -31.16
C GLY A 144 5.31 22.23 -32.19
N HIS A 145 5.08 21.02 -32.71
CA HIS A 145 4.05 20.76 -33.73
C HIS A 145 2.67 20.53 -33.10
N SER A 146 1.63 21.19 -33.63
CA SER A 146 0.25 21.14 -33.11
C SER A 146 -0.30 19.72 -32.92
N ASP A 147 0.05 18.79 -33.80
CA ASP A 147 -0.44 17.41 -33.76
C ASP A 147 0.32 16.48 -32.80
N LYS A 148 1.46 16.92 -32.22
CA LYS A 148 2.26 16.04 -31.35
C LYS A 148 1.48 15.55 -30.11
N PRO A 149 0.73 16.42 -29.40
CA PRO A 149 -0.09 15.99 -28.26
C PRO A 149 -1.11 14.89 -28.64
N SER A 150 -1.80 15.03 -29.77
CA SER A 150 -2.78 14.03 -30.23
C SER A 150 -2.13 12.69 -30.60
N ARG A 151 -0.91 12.72 -31.16
CA ARG A 151 -0.12 11.51 -31.49
C ARG A 151 0.38 10.80 -30.23
N LEU A 152 0.88 11.55 -29.25
CA LEU A 152 1.23 11.02 -27.93
C LEU A 152 0.01 10.38 -27.26
N THR A 153 -1.14 11.06 -27.27
CA THR A 153 -2.39 10.53 -26.68
C THR A 153 -2.83 9.21 -27.33
N THR A 154 -2.63 9.08 -28.65
CA THR A 154 -2.89 7.82 -29.38
C THR A 154 -1.92 6.71 -28.97
N LEU A 155 -0.63 7.03 -28.79
CA LEU A 155 0.38 6.10 -28.29
C LEU A 155 0.07 5.65 -26.85
N GLY A 156 -0.38 6.56 -25.99
CA GLY A 156 -0.81 6.24 -24.63
C GLY A 156 -1.96 5.22 -24.61
N GLY A 157 -3.06 5.50 -25.32
CA GLY A 157 -4.18 4.55 -25.43
C GLY A 157 -3.78 3.18 -25.99
N LEU A 158 -2.84 3.14 -26.92
CA LEU A 158 -2.26 1.90 -27.45
C LEU A 158 -1.55 1.05 -26.40
N LEU A 159 -0.68 1.70 -25.63
CA LEU A 159 0.07 1.06 -24.56
C LEU A 159 -0.87 0.55 -23.46
N MET A 160 -1.99 1.24 -23.22
CA MET A 160 -3.06 0.77 -22.33
C MET A 160 -3.69 -0.53 -22.82
N ILE A 161 -4.13 -0.58 -24.08
CA ILE A 161 -4.77 -1.76 -24.67
C ILE A 161 -3.82 -2.96 -24.67
N GLN A 162 -2.53 -2.72 -24.94
CA GLN A 162 -1.52 -3.78 -24.86
C GLN A 162 -1.36 -4.27 -23.42
N PHE A 163 -1.32 -3.37 -22.44
CA PHE A 163 -1.30 -3.74 -21.04
C PHE A 163 -2.51 -4.60 -20.65
N GLU A 164 -3.73 -4.22 -21.07
CA GLU A 164 -4.95 -4.98 -20.77
C GLU A 164 -4.91 -6.42 -21.31
N GLN A 165 -4.25 -6.65 -22.45
CA GLN A 165 -4.18 -7.97 -23.09
C GLN A 165 -2.97 -8.81 -22.67
N LEU A 166 -1.81 -8.19 -22.46
CA LEU A 166 -0.54 -8.88 -22.15
C LEU A 166 -0.15 -8.81 -20.68
N GLY A 167 -0.74 -7.91 -19.92
CA GLY A 167 -0.43 -7.69 -18.52
C GLY A 167 0.97 -7.11 -18.26
N ASN A 168 1.65 -6.55 -19.27
CA ASN A 168 3.00 -6.01 -19.11
C ASN A 168 2.96 -4.60 -18.46
N PRO A 169 3.36 -4.45 -17.19
CA PRO A 169 3.24 -3.18 -16.47
C PRO A 169 4.12 -2.06 -17.05
N GLU A 170 5.18 -2.38 -17.80
CA GLU A 170 6.02 -1.37 -18.45
C GLU A 170 5.22 -0.53 -19.46
N ASP A 171 4.30 -1.18 -20.18
CA ASP A 171 3.44 -0.51 -21.16
C ASP A 171 2.47 0.46 -20.46
N LEU A 172 1.97 0.09 -19.28
CA LEU A 172 1.12 0.95 -18.45
C LEU A 172 1.86 2.20 -17.95
N HIS A 173 3.12 2.08 -17.52
CA HIS A 173 3.93 3.24 -17.12
C HIS A 173 4.21 4.17 -18.30
N LYS A 174 4.58 3.61 -19.45
CA LYS A 174 4.78 4.39 -20.68
C LYS A 174 3.50 5.09 -21.12
N SER A 175 2.34 4.44 -20.97
CA SER A 175 1.04 5.04 -21.27
C SER A 175 0.83 6.33 -20.48
N VAL A 176 0.99 6.27 -19.16
CA VAL A 176 0.83 7.45 -18.29
C VAL A 176 1.83 8.54 -18.66
N SER A 177 3.12 8.20 -18.80
CA SER A 177 4.18 9.17 -19.13
C SER A 177 3.89 9.90 -20.45
N VAL A 178 3.52 9.15 -21.49
CA VAL A 178 3.23 9.71 -22.81
C VAL A 178 1.96 10.56 -22.79
N CYS A 179 0.94 10.18 -22.02
CA CYS A 179 -0.25 11.00 -21.81
C CYS A 179 0.04 12.29 -21.02
N GLU A 180 0.94 12.25 -20.04
CA GLU A 180 1.40 13.43 -19.29
C GLU A 180 2.17 14.39 -20.21
N ASP A 181 3.09 13.88 -21.03
CA ASP A 181 3.82 14.67 -22.02
C ASP A 181 2.87 15.37 -22.99
N ALA A 182 1.81 14.67 -23.44
CA ALA A 182 0.77 15.25 -24.29
C ALA A 182 0.07 16.43 -23.61
N VAL A 183 -0.31 16.28 -22.34
CA VAL A 183 -0.96 17.34 -21.56
C VAL A 183 0.00 18.51 -21.33
N HIS A 184 1.27 18.26 -21.02
CA HIS A 184 2.28 19.28 -20.77
C HIS A 184 2.57 20.14 -22.00
N LEU A 185 2.81 19.51 -23.16
CA LEU A 185 3.05 20.23 -24.43
C LEU A 185 1.87 21.11 -24.84
N THR A 186 0.65 20.74 -24.44
CA THR A 186 -0.55 21.55 -24.67
C THR A 186 -0.61 22.79 -23.76
N LEU A 187 0.03 22.76 -22.58
CA LEU A 187 0.09 23.89 -21.63
C LEU A 187 1.15 24.93 -22.01
N GLU A 188 2.26 24.53 -22.62
CA GLU A 188 3.34 25.44 -23.05
C GLU A 188 3.04 26.13 -24.40
N GLY A 189 2.12 25.57 -25.21
CA GLY A 189 1.96 25.93 -26.62
C GLY A 189 1.07 27.15 -26.96
N HIS A 190 0.05 27.54 -26.18
CA HIS A 190 -0.93 28.53 -26.64
C HIS A 190 -1.59 29.39 -25.53
N SER A 191 -1.67 30.70 -25.78
CA SER A 191 -2.28 31.75 -24.93
C SER A 191 -3.81 31.60 -24.78
N ASP A 192 -4.32 31.82 -23.56
CA ASP A 192 -5.70 32.13 -23.05
C ASP A 192 -6.97 31.47 -23.66
N ARG A 193 -6.88 30.81 -24.82
CA ARG A 193 -7.96 30.02 -25.46
C ARG A 193 -7.89 28.52 -25.11
N ALA A 194 -6.82 28.08 -24.44
CA ALA A 194 -6.52 26.67 -24.12
C ALA A 194 -7.43 26.02 -23.06
N SER A 195 -8.35 26.76 -22.43
CA SER A 195 -9.29 26.23 -21.42
C SER A 195 -10.57 25.62 -22.01
N ARG A 196 -10.82 25.80 -23.32
CA ARG A 196 -12.04 25.33 -24.00
C ARG A 196 -11.78 24.40 -25.19
N ASP A 197 -10.57 23.87 -25.31
CA ASP A 197 -10.18 23.03 -26.44
C ASP A 197 -10.74 21.60 -26.28
N PRO A 198 -11.61 21.12 -27.19
CA PRO A 198 -12.09 19.73 -27.20
C PRO A 198 -10.96 18.70 -27.21
N ASP A 199 -9.82 19.03 -27.83
CA ASP A 199 -8.67 18.14 -27.91
C ASP A 199 -8.02 17.95 -26.53
N LYS A 200 -7.96 19.00 -25.70
CA LYS A 200 -7.45 18.91 -24.32
C LYS A 200 -8.30 17.99 -23.44
N ALA A 201 -9.62 18.03 -23.61
CA ALA A 201 -10.54 17.21 -22.84
C ALA A 201 -10.40 15.71 -23.18
N TYR A 202 -10.10 15.39 -24.44
CA TYR A 202 -9.78 14.03 -24.88
C TYR A 202 -8.47 13.51 -24.25
N MET A 203 -7.39 14.31 -24.25
CA MET A 203 -6.10 13.92 -23.66
C MET A 203 -6.21 13.64 -22.16
N LEU A 204 -6.88 14.55 -21.44
CA LEU A 204 -7.09 14.40 -19.99
C LEU A 204 -7.95 13.17 -19.68
N SER A 205 -8.94 12.83 -20.50
CA SER A 205 -9.73 11.59 -20.31
C SER A 205 -8.85 10.34 -20.42
N ASN A 206 -7.95 10.27 -21.40
CA ASN A 206 -7.03 9.14 -21.58
C ASN A 206 -5.98 9.06 -20.47
N LEU A 207 -5.48 10.21 -20.00
CA LEU A 207 -4.62 10.26 -18.82
C LEU A 207 -5.35 9.75 -17.57
N GLY A 208 -6.58 10.21 -17.34
CA GLY A 208 -7.41 9.78 -16.21
C GLY A 208 -7.68 8.28 -16.20
N SER A 209 -7.98 7.69 -17.37
CA SER A 209 -8.11 6.24 -17.53
C SER A 209 -6.79 5.52 -17.27
N SER A 210 -5.67 6.03 -17.78
CA SER A 210 -4.36 5.39 -17.58
C SER A 210 -3.92 5.37 -16.13
N LEU A 211 -4.13 6.47 -15.42
CA LEU A 211 -3.88 6.59 -13.98
C LEU A 211 -4.77 5.61 -13.18
N MET A 212 -6.02 5.44 -13.57
CA MET A 212 -6.93 4.48 -12.92
C MET A 212 -6.45 3.04 -13.09
N THR A 213 -6.05 2.65 -14.30
CA THR A 213 -5.54 1.30 -14.56
C THR A 213 -4.23 1.06 -13.80
N ARG A 214 -3.33 2.04 -13.77
CA ARG A 214 -2.09 1.97 -12.97
C ARG A 214 -2.37 1.82 -11.48
N PHE A 215 -3.34 2.56 -10.97
CA PHE A 215 -3.84 2.38 -9.62
C PHE A 215 -4.35 0.96 -9.36
N GLN A 216 -5.14 0.37 -10.26
CA GLN A 216 -5.69 -0.98 -10.06
C GLN A 216 -4.60 -2.06 -9.96
N GLN A 217 -3.48 -1.88 -10.66
CA GLN A 217 -2.36 -2.83 -10.62
C GLN A 217 -1.42 -2.61 -9.44
N LEU A 218 -1.14 -1.36 -9.11
CA LEU A 218 -0.08 -1.00 -8.16
C LEU A 218 -0.60 -0.55 -6.80
N GLY A 219 -1.82 -0.02 -6.74
CA GLY A 219 -2.44 0.49 -5.50
C GLY A 219 -1.99 1.89 -5.08
N SER A 220 -1.35 2.67 -5.95
CA SER A 220 -0.92 4.05 -5.66
C SER A 220 -2.11 5.02 -5.46
N LEU A 221 -2.36 5.46 -4.23
CA LEU A 221 -3.49 6.37 -3.93
C LEU A 221 -3.38 7.72 -4.66
N GLU A 222 -2.17 8.14 -5.01
CA GLU A 222 -1.94 9.38 -5.74
C GLU A 222 -2.45 9.30 -7.18
N ASP A 223 -2.30 8.14 -7.83
CA ASP A 223 -2.81 7.90 -9.18
C ASP A 223 -4.34 7.96 -9.19
N LEU A 224 -4.97 7.41 -8.14
CA LEU A 224 -6.41 7.47 -7.94
C LEU A 224 -6.90 8.91 -7.75
N HIS A 225 -6.23 9.70 -6.91
CA HIS A 225 -6.54 11.12 -6.72
C HIS A 225 -6.37 11.92 -8.01
N SER A 226 -5.27 11.70 -8.73
CA SER A 226 -4.96 12.36 -9.99
C SER A 226 -5.98 12.00 -11.06
N SER A 227 -6.38 10.72 -11.16
CA SER A 227 -7.42 10.26 -12.07
C SER A 227 -8.75 11.00 -11.84
N VAL A 228 -9.22 11.05 -10.59
CA VAL A 228 -10.47 11.76 -10.26
C VAL A 228 -10.34 13.26 -10.56
N SER A 229 -9.24 13.91 -10.16
CA SER A 229 -9.05 15.34 -10.39
C SER A 229 -9.03 15.69 -11.87
N VAL A 230 -8.31 14.90 -12.68
CA VAL A 230 -8.22 15.09 -14.13
C VAL A 230 -9.57 14.89 -14.81
N LEU A 231 -10.31 13.83 -14.45
CA LEU A 231 -11.64 13.56 -15.02
C LEU A 231 -12.68 14.60 -14.59
N ASP A 232 -12.59 15.12 -13.37
CA ASP A 232 -13.47 16.17 -12.88
C ASP A 232 -13.27 17.49 -13.65
N ASN A 233 -12.01 17.87 -13.85
CA ASN A 233 -11.65 19.04 -14.67
C ASN A 233 -12.17 18.92 -16.11
N VAL A 234 -12.13 17.71 -16.69
CA VAL A 234 -12.66 17.43 -18.03
C VAL A 234 -14.16 17.66 -18.11
N LEU A 235 -14.93 17.22 -17.10
CA LEU A 235 -16.38 17.41 -17.11
C LEU A 235 -16.77 18.87 -17.03
N HIS A 236 -16.02 19.69 -16.28
CA HIS A 236 -16.30 21.13 -16.18
C HIS A 236 -16.22 21.86 -17.52
N VAL A 237 -15.41 21.36 -18.46
CA VAL A 237 -15.23 21.95 -19.79
C VAL A 237 -16.04 21.23 -20.89
N THR A 238 -16.76 20.15 -20.56
CA THR A 238 -17.53 19.35 -21.52
C THR A 238 -18.99 19.81 -21.59
N PRO A 239 -19.47 20.35 -22.73
CA PRO A 239 -20.87 20.77 -22.89
C PRO A 239 -21.86 19.59 -22.74
N ASP A 240 -23.08 19.87 -22.28
CA ASP A 240 -24.12 18.85 -22.04
C ASP A 240 -24.49 18.01 -23.26
N GLY A 241 -24.45 18.60 -24.46
CA GLY A 241 -24.74 17.91 -25.72
C GLY A 241 -23.54 17.23 -26.40
N HIS A 242 -22.39 17.15 -25.73
CA HIS A 242 -21.19 16.55 -26.32
C HIS A 242 -21.31 15.01 -26.38
N PRO A 243 -21.04 14.36 -27.53
CA PRO A 243 -21.16 12.90 -27.68
C PRO A 243 -20.41 12.10 -26.60
N ASP A 244 -19.16 12.49 -26.29
CA ASP A 244 -18.33 11.80 -25.31
C ASP A 244 -18.70 12.05 -23.84
N LYS A 245 -19.70 12.88 -23.54
CA LYS A 245 -20.00 13.26 -22.14
C LYS A 245 -20.41 12.05 -21.30
N ALA A 246 -21.20 11.14 -21.86
CA ALA A 246 -21.62 9.90 -21.19
C ALA A 246 -20.39 9.02 -20.83
N SER A 247 -19.44 8.86 -21.76
CA SER A 247 -18.20 8.10 -21.52
C SER A 247 -17.32 8.75 -20.43
N ARG A 248 -17.17 10.08 -20.45
CA ARG A 248 -16.41 10.83 -19.43
C ARG A 248 -17.04 10.73 -18.04
N LEU A 249 -18.36 10.80 -17.95
CA LEU A 249 -19.10 10.58 -16.70
C LEU A 249 -18.93 9.16 -16.17
N ASN A 250 -18.98 8.15 -17.06
CA ASN A 250 -18.74 6.77 -16.71
C ASN A 250 -17.32 6.55 -16.15
N ASN A 251 -16.31 7.14 -16.78
CA ASN A 251 -14.93 7.07 -16.31
C ASN A 251 -14.78 7.73 -14.94
N LEU A 252 -15.33 8.93 -14.73
CA LEU A 252 -15.32 9.58 -13.42
C LEU A 252 -16.05 8.74 -12.36
N GLY A 253 -17.21 8.19 -12.70
CA GLY A 253 -18.00 7.33 -11.83
C GLY A 253 -17.22 6.11 -11.35
N SER A 254 -16.53 5.45 -12.28
CA SER A 254 -15.60 4.34 -12.00
C SER A 254 -14.45 4.77 -11.08
N SER A 255 -13.83 5.93 -11.34
CA SER A 255 -12.74 6.43 -10.49
C SER A 255 -13.22 6.77 -9.07
N LEU A 256 -14.40 7.37 -8.93
CA LEU A 256 -14.98 7.75 -7.65
C LEU A 256 -15.34 6.52 -6.80
N ILE A 257 -15.90 5.46 -7.40
CA ILE A 257 -16.21 4.24 -6.63
C ILE A 257 -14.94 3.57 -6.11
N ARG A 258 -13.87 3.55 -6.92
CA ARG A 258 -12.55 3.06 -6.48
C ARG A 258 -11.98 3.93 -5.36
N ARG A 259 -12.09 5.25 -5.46
CA ARG A 259 -11.65 6.15 -4.38
C ARG A 259 -12.43 5.95 -3.09
N PHE A 260 -13.74 5.76 -3.18
CA PHE A 260 -14.56 5.37 -2.04
C PHE A 260 -14.08 4.05 -1.41
N GLN A 261 -13.82 3.00 -2.21
CA GLN A 261 -13.38 1.70 -1.69
C GLN A 261 -12.10 1.78 -0.84
N HIS A 262 -11.21 2.75 -1.13
CA HIS A 262 -9.95 2.92 -0.41
C HIS A 262 -10.00 3.96 0.72
N LEU A 263 -10.73 5.06 0.54
CA LEU A 263 -10.76 6.18 1.50
C LEU A 263 -12.00 6.21 2.39
N GLY A 264 -13.07 5.51 1.98
CA GLY A 264 -14.35 5.48 2.69
C GLY A 264 -15.17 6.78 2.56
N SER A 265 -14.86 7.66 1.60
CA SER A 265 -15.59 8.93 1.41
C SER A 265 -17.01 8.68 0.91
N LEU A 266 -18.02 8.86 1.77
CA LEU A 266 -19.43 8.73 1.39
C LEU A 266 -19.84 9.74 0.30
N GLU A 267 -19.20 10.91 0.25
CA GLU A 267 -19.42 11.91 -0.79
C GLU A 267 -19.01 11.36 -2.17
N ASP A 268 -17.87 10.67 -2.26
CA ASP A 268 -17.42 10.06 -3.51
C ASP A 268 -18.37 8.97 -3.99
N LEU A 269 -18.91 8.18 -3.07
CA LEU A 269 -19.87 7.12 -3.38
C LEU A 269 -21.19 7.69 -3.90
N GLN A 270 -21.73 8.71 -3.22
CA GLN A 270 -22.94 9.40 -3.67
C GLN A 270 -22.73 10.05 -5.04
N ARG A 271 -21.58 10.70 -5.22
CA ARG A 271 -21.21 11.33 -6.48
C ARG A 271 -21.03 10.31 -7.59
N SER A 272 -20.41 9.15 -7.33
CA SER A 272 -20.24 8.05 -8.28
C SER A 272 -21.59 7.57 -8.82
N VAL A 273 -22.57 7.32 -7.94
CA VAL A 273 -23.91 6.90 -8.37
C VAL A 273 -24.56 7.98 -9.23
N SER A 274 -24.54 9.24 -8.77
CA SER A 274 -25.15 10.36 -9.51
C SER A 274 -24.57 10.53 -10.92
N VAL A 275 -23.24 10.52 -11.08
CA VAL A 275 -22.63 10.69 -12.41
C VAL A 275 -22.86 9.48 -13.32
N LEU A 276 -23.00 8.27 -12.76
CA LEU A 276 -23.30 7.06 -13.52
C LEU A 276 -24.78 7.00 -13.95
N GLU A 277 -25.70 7.49 -13.11
CA GLU A 277 -27.10 7.70 -13.49
C GLU A 277 -27.22 8.69 -14.66
N ASP A 278 -26.49 9.82 -14.59
CA ASP A 278 -26.43 10.80 -15.68
C ASP A 278 -25.84 10.19 -16.96
N ALA A 279 -24.78 9.38 -16.86
CA ALA A 279 -24.17 8.70 -18.00
C ALA A 279 -25.17 7.75 -18.70
N VAL A 280 -25.89 6.94 -17.92
CA VAL A 280 -26.90 6.00 -18.42
C VAL A 280 -28.12 6.73 -19.02
N HIS A 281 -28.46 7.92 -18.50
CA HIS A 281 -29.53 8.75 -19.07
C HIS A 281 -29.13 9.41 -20.41
N LEU A 282 -27.86 9.77 -20.57
CA LEU A 282 -27.36 10.45 -21.78
C LEU A 282 -27.06 9.50 -22.94
N ILE A 283 -26.70 8.23 -22.66
CA ILE A 283 -26.35 7.24 -23.68
C ILE A 283 -27.61 6.72 -24.41
N ALA A 284 -27.51 6.49 -25.72
CA ALA A 284 -28.63 5.99 -26.51
C ALA A 284 -28.96 4.51 -26.21
N GLU A 285 -30.23 4.10 -26.34
CA GLU A 285 -30.69 2.72 -26.03
C GLU A 285 -29.97 1.62 -26.82
N GLY A 286 -29.56 1.89 -28.07
CA GLY A 286 -28.87 0.92 -28.92
C GLY A 286 -27.34 1.03 -28.90
N ASP A 287 -26.78 1.85 -28.01
CA ASP A 287 -25.34 2.08 -27.95
C ASP A 287 -24.60 0.87 -27.36
N PRO A 288 -23.54 0.35 -28.01
CA PRO A 288 -22.75 -0.77 -27.49
C PRO A 288 -22.20 -0.56 -26.08
N ASP A 289 -21.88 0.68 -25.69
CA ASP A 289 -21.24 1.00 -24.41
C ASP A 289 -22.24 1.05 -23.24
N LYS A 290 -23.55 1.05 -23.52
CA LYS A 290 -24.59 1.13 -22.49
C LYS A 290 -24.50 0.00 -21.46
N ALA A 291 -24.16 -1.21 -21.89
CA ALA A 291 -23.98 -2.37 -21.01
C ALA A 291 -22.87 -2.13 -19.97
N SER A 292 -21.81 -1.44 -20.37
CA SER A 292 -20.69 -1.08 -19.47
C SER A 292 -21.11 -0.07 -18.41
N MET A 293 -21.82 0.98 -18.83
CA MET A 293 -22.31 2.02 -17.92
C MET A 293 -23.30 1.47 -16.88
N LEU A 294 -24.25 0.63 -17.31
CA LEU A 294 -25.19 -0.05 -16.41
C LEU A 294 -24.48 -0.95 -15.40
N SER A 295 -23.41 -1.63 -15.81
CA SER A 295 -22.63 -2.47 -14.92
C SER A 295 -21.83 -1.68 -13.89
N ASN A 296 -21.28 -0.53 -14.28
CA ASN A 296 -20.59 0.36 -13.34
C ASN A 296 -21.59 0.97 -12.35
N LEU A 297 -22.76 1.41 -12.84
CA LEU A 297 -23.85 1.89 -11.98
C LEU A 297 -24.28 0.83 -10.97
N GLY A 298 -24.49 -0.42 -11.42
CA GLY A 298 -24.83 -1.53 -10.54
C GLY A 298 -23.80 -1.79 -9.44
N SER A 299 -22.52 -1.63 -9.77
CA SER A 299 -21.39 -1.76 -8.84
C SER A 299 -21.33 -0.61 -7.82
N SER A 300 -21.66 0.61 -8.21
CA SER A 300 -21.73 1.75 -7.28
C SER A 300 -22.96 1.67 -6.37
N LEU A 301 -24.10 1.22 -6.89
CA LEU A 301 -25.32 1.02 -6.10
C LEU A 301 -25.13 -0.02 -4.99
N ILE A 302 -24.45 -1.14 -5.28
CA ILE A 302 -24.19 -2.16 -4.25
C ILE A 302 -23.25 -1.66 -3.17
N ALA A 303 -22.22 -0.90 -3.52
CA ALA A 303 -21.34 -0.28 -2.54
C ALA A 303 -22.09 0.74 -1.66
N ARG A 304 -23.00 1.53 -2.26
CA ARG A 304 -23.86 2.46 -1.51
C ARG A 304 -24.80 1.72 -0.57
N PHE A 305 -25.37 0.60 -1.00
CA PHE A 305 -26.14 -0.28 -0.15
C PHE A 305 -25.32 -0.80 1.04
N GLN A 306 -24.09 -1.28 0.83
CA GLN A 306 -23.25 -1.80 1.92
C GLN A 306 -22.94 -0.76 3.00
N GLN A 307 -22.90 0.53 2.66
CA GLN A 307 -22.67 1.60 3.63
C GLN A 307 -23.93 2.15 4.28
N LEU A 308 -25.01 2.30 3.51
CA LEU A 308 -26.22 3.02 3.95
C LEU A 308 -27.39 2.08 4.28
N GLY A 309 -27.34 0.81 3.87
CA GLY A 309 -28.39 -0.19 4.08
C GLY A 309 -29.65 0.01 3.23
N SER A 310 -29.62 0.84 2.19
CA SER A 310 -30.79 1.12 1.35
C SER A 310 -31.18 -0.08 0.47
N LEU A 311 -32.27 -0.78 0.83
CA LEU A 311 -32.78 -1.89 0.03
C LEU A 311 -33.18 -1.49 -1.41
N GLU A 312 -33.52 -0.21 -1.63
CA GLU A 312 -33.81 0.33 -2.96
C GLU A 312 -32.55 0.28 -3.86
N ASP A 313 -31.38 0.61 -3.31
CA ASP A 313 -30.11 0.53 -4.05
C ASP A 313 -29.77 -0.91 -4.42
N LEU A 314 -30.03 -1.85 -3.51
CA LEU A 314 -29.78 -3.28 -3.76
C LEU A 314 -30.71 -3.83 -4.85
N HIS A 315 -32.00 -3.50 -4.81
CA HIS A 315 -32.94 -3.88 -5.87
C HIS A 315 -32.57 -3.23 -7.21
N SER A 316 -32.20 -1.96 -7.19
CA SER A 316 -31.79 -1.22 -8.39
C SER A 316 -30.51 -1.81 -8.98
N SER A 317 -29.52 -2.17 -8.16
CA SER A 317 -28.29 -2.85 -8.59
C SER A 317 -28.58 -4.14 -9.35
N VAL A 318 -29.42 -5.02 -8.77
CA VAL A 318 -29.82 -6.27 -9.44
C VAL A 318 -30.54 -5.99 -10.76
N SER A 319 -31.46 -5.01 -10.79
CA SER A 319 -32.20 -4.65 -12.00
C SER A 319 -31.30 -4.14 -13.13
N VAL A 320 -30.40 -3.19 -12.85
CA VAL A 320 -29.51 -2.61 -13.87
C VAL A 320 -28.47 -3.62 -14.37
N LEU A 321 -28.00 -4.53 -13.50
CA LEU A 321 -27.06 -5.59 -13.88
C LEU A 321 -27.72 -6.70 -14.69
N ASP A 322 -28.97 -7.05 -14.37
CA ASP A 322 -29.77 -7.98 -15.17
C ASP A 322 -30.01 -7.41 -16.58
N ASN A 323 -30.32 -6.11 -16.68
CA ASN A 323 -30.44 -5.42 -17.96
C ASN A 323 -29.10 -5.41 -18.74
N ALA A 324 -28.00 -5.05 -18.07
CA ALA A 324 -26.67 -5.06 -18.68
C ALA A 324 -26.31 -6.44 -19.27
N LEU A 325 -26.63 -7.51 -18.55
CA LEU A 325 -26.41 -8.89 -19.01
C LEU A 325 -27.32 -9.24 -20.20
N HIS A 326 -28.59 -8.83 -20.16
CA HIS A 326 -29.57 -9.10 -21.21
C HIS A 326 -29.20 -8.47 -22.57
N ILE A 327 -28.71 -7.22 -22.56
CA ILE A 327 -28.33 -6.51 -23.78
C ILE A 327 -26.93 -6.91 -24.30
N THR A 328 -26.14 -7.65 -23.51
CA THR A 328 -24.81 -8.11 -23.91
C THR A 328 -24.89 -9.33 -24.85
N PRO A 329 -24.38 -9.24 -26.10
CA PRO A 329 -24.45 -10.35 -27.06
C PRO A 329 -23.76 -11.64 -26.58
N GLU A 330 -24.19 -12.79 -27.10
CA GLU A 330 -23.48 -14.05 -26.89
C GLU A 330 -22.05 -13.99 -27.45
N GLY A 331 -21.07 -14.47 -26.69
CA GLY A 331 -19.65 -14.44 -27.05
C GLY A 331 -18.92 -13.11 -26.82
N HIS A 332 -19.60 -12.07 -26.29
CA HIS A 332 -18.94 -10.81 -25.96
C HIS A 332 -17.88 -10.99 -24.85
N PRO A 333 -16.66 -10.41 -24.97
CA PRO A 333 -15.58 -10.57 -23.98
C PRO A 333 -15.99 -10.23 -22.54
N ASP A 334 -16.70 -9.11 -22.35
CA ASP A 334 -17.12 -8.65 -21.02
C ASP A 334 -18.27 -9.44 -20.40
N LYS A 335 -18.86 -10.42 -21.09
CA LYS A 335 -20.03 -11.13 -20.59
C LYS A 335 -19.75 -11.86 -19.27
N ALA A 336 -18.54 -12.41 -19.13
CA ALA A 336 -18.07 -13.01 -17.88
C ALA A 336 -18.12 -12.01 -16.70
N SER A 337 -17.68 -10.76 -16.93
CA SER A 337 -17.71 -9.70 -15.92
C SER A 337 -19.14 -9.28 -15.55
N ARG A 338 -20.08 -9.28 -16.51
CA ARG A 338 -21.50 -8.99 -16.23
C ARG A 338 -22.16 -10.10 -15.40
N PHE A 339 -21.89 -11.37 -15.72
CA PHE A 339 -22.30 -12.52 -14.91
C PHE A 339 -21.78 -12.39 -13.47
N HIS A 340 -20.49 -12.08 -13.33
CA HIS A 340 -19.84 -11.91 -12.04
C HIS A 340 -20.50 -10.81 -11.19
N ASN A 341 -20.73 -9.63 -11.77
CA ASN A 341 -21.31 -8.50 -11.05
C ASN A 341 -22.75 -8.78 -10.60
N LEU A 342 -23.59 -9.35 -11.48
CA LEU A 342 -24.96 -9.75 -11.12
C LEU A 342 -24.97 -10.83 -10.03
N GLY A 343 -24.10 -11.83 -10.15
CA GLY A 343 -23.94 -12.88 -9.15
C GLY A 343 -23.56 -12.33 -7.78
N SER A 344 -22.64 -11.35 -7.74
CA SER A 344 -22.26 -10.64 -6.52
C SER A 344 -23.43 -9.86 -5.89
N SER A 345 -24.23 -9.14 -6.71
CA SER A 345 -25.41 -8.43 -6.23
C SER A 345 -26.50 -9.33 -5.66
N LEU A 346 -26.74 -10.48 -6.29
CA LEU A 346 -27.66 -11.48 -5.77
C LEU A 346 -27.15 -12.09 -4.45
N MET A 347 -25.84 -12.29 -4.31
CA MET A 347 -25.26 -12.77 -3.05
C MET A 347 -25.49 -11.79 -1.91
N GLN A 348 -25.24 -10.50 -2.13
CA GLN A 348 -25.53 -9.47 -1.12
C GLN A 348 -27.03 -9.44 -0.78
N ARG A 349 -27.91 -9.55 -1.79
CA ARG A 349 -29.35 -9.62 -1.53
C ARG A 349 -29.77 -10.85 -0.71
N PHE A 350 -29.17 -12.01 -0.98
CA PHE A 350 -29.35 -13.21 -0.15
C PHE A 350 -28.88 -12.98 1.29
N GLN A 351 -27.69 -12.44 1.51
CA GLN A 351 -27.14 -12.23 2.86
C GLN A 351 -28.03 -11.33 3.73
N HIS A 352 -28.78 -10.41 3.12
CA HIS A 352 -29.67 -9.49 3.84
C HIS A 352 -31.12 -9.96 3.95
N LEU A 353 -31.67 -10.60 2.91
CA LEU A 353 -33.08 -10.98 2.85
C LEU A 353 -33.33 -12.48 3.11
N GLY A 354 -32.29 -13.31 3.03
CA GLY A 354 -32.38 -14.76 3.16
C GLY A 354 -33.01 -15.48 1.96
N THR A 355 -33.18 -14.80 0.82
CA THR A 355 -33.82 -15.35 -0.39
C THR A 355 -32.97 -16.45 -1.03
N VAL A 356 -33.34 -17.72 -0.81
CA VAL A 356 -32.56 -18.88 -1.27
C VAL A 356 -32.40 -18.93 -2.79
N GLU A 357 -33.40 -18.47 -3.54
CA GLU A 357 -33.34 -18.38 -5.01
C GLU A 357 -32.21 -17.46 -5.48
N ASP A 358 -31.92 -16.38 -4.73
CA ASP A 358 -30.83 -15.46 -5.06
C ASP A 358 -29.47 -16.11 -4.85
N LEU A 359 -29.30 -16.91 -3.80
CA LEU A 359 -28.08 -17.70 -3.56
C LEU A 359 -27.86 -18.71 -4.70
N GLN A 360 -28.90 -19.46 -5.08
CA GLN A 360 -28.79 -20.45 -6.16
C GLN A 360 -28.46 -19.78 -7.50
N ARG A 361 -29.14 -18.68 -7.82
CA ARG A 361 -28.88 -17.92 -9.04
C ARG A 361 -27.48 -17.28 -9.02
N SER A 362 -27.02 -16.77 -7.88
CA SER A 362 -25.67 -16.24 -7.71
C SER A 362 -24.60 -17.29 -8.03
N VAL A 363 -24.72 -18.49 -7.45
CA VAL A 363 -23.78 -19.60 -7.71
C VAL A 363 -23.76 -19.95 -9.20
N SER A 364 -24.93 -20.12 -9.83
CA SER A 364 -25.02 -20.43 -11.27
C SER A 364 -24.35 -19.37 -12.15
N LEU A 365 -24.61 -18.09 -11.90
CA LEU A 365 -24.03 -17.00 -12.70
C LEU A 365 -22.51 -16.90 -12.49
N LEU A 366 -22.01 -17.14 -11.27
CA LEU A 366 -20.57 -17.13 -11.00
C LEU A 366 -19.86 -18.35 -11.62
N GLU A 367 -20.51 -19.51 -11.69
CA GLU A 367 -20.02 -20.66 -12.46
C GLU A 367 -19.94 -20.34 -13.96
N ASP A 368 -20.95 -19.65 -14.52
CA ASP A 368 -20.90 -19.16 -15.91
C ASP A 368 -19.75 -18.19 -16.15
N ALA A 369 -19.53 -17.24 -15.24
CA ALA A 369 -18.42 -16.29 -15.32
C ALA A 369 -17.05 -17.01 -15.35
N VAL A 370 -16.82 -17.95 -14.43
CA VAL A 370 -15.57 -18.72 -14.34
C VAL A 370 -15.35 -19.62 -15.56
N ARG A 371 -16.42 -20.16 -16.16
CA ARG A 371 -16.34 -20.98 -17.38
C ARG A 371 -15.97 -20.17 -18.62
N LEU A 372 -16.45 -18.92 -18.73
CA LEU A 372 -16.21 -18.07 -19.90
C LEU A 372 -14.82 -17.41 -19.88
N ILE A 373 -14.22 -17.22 -18.71
CA ILE A 373 -12.94 -16.52 -18.57
C ILE A 373 -11.71 -17.45 -18.75
N PRO A 374 -10.71 -17.10 -19.59
CA PRO A 374 -9.51 -17.91 -19.79
C PRO A 374 -8.66 -18.08 -18.53
N ASP A 375 -7.98 -19.24 -18.38
CA ASP A 375 -7.20 -19.59 -17.18
C ASP A 375 -6.05 -18.63 -16.85
N GLY A 376 -5.52 -17.89 -17.83
CA GLY A 376 -4.46 -16.90 -17.63
C GLY A 376 -4.95 -15.48 -17.32
N HIS A 377 -6.26 -15.21 -17.38
CA HIS A 377 -6.78 -13.86 -17.26
C HIS A 377 -6.69 -13.33 -15.81
N PRO A 378 -6.18 -12.11 -15.56
CA PRO A 378 -6.02 -11.57 -14.21
C PRO A 378 -7.31 -11.57 -13.35
N ASP A 379 -8.45 -11.25 -13.96
CA ASP A 379 -9.74 -11.20 -13.26
C ASP A 379 -10.29 -12.56 -12.83
N LYS A 380 -9.77 -13.67 -13.36
CA LYS A 380 -10.25 -15.01 -13.01
C LYS A 380 -10.11 -15.29 -11.51
N VAL A 381 -9.05 -14.78 -10.89
CA VAL A 381 -8.80 -14.92 -9.44
C VAL A 381 -9.96 -14.34 -8.62
N SER A 382 -10.43 -13.14 -8.98
CA SER A 382 -11.57 -12.49 -8.31
C SER A 382 -12.87 -13.27 -8.49
N MET A 383 -13.09 -13.83 -9.69
CA MET A 383 -14.26 -14.66 -9.98
C MET A 383 -14.26 -15.97 -9.18
N LEU A 384 -13.11 -16.65 -9.09
CA LEU A 384 -12.93 -17.86 -8.29
C LEU A 384 -13.19 -17.60 -6.79
N ASN A 385 -12.63 -16.51 -6.25
CA ASN A 385 -12.84 -16.13 -4.85
C ASN A 385 -14.32 -15.84 -4.56
N ASN A 386 -15.00 -15.11 -5.44
CA ASN A 386 -16.42 -14.78 -5.23
C ASN A 386 -17.33 -16.02 -5.38
N LEU A 387 -17.04 -16.93 -6.31
CA LEU A 387 -17.74 -18.21 -6.39
C LEU A 387 -17.51 -19.05 -5.11
N GLY A 388 -16.27 -19.09 -4.61
CA GLY A 388 -15.94 -19.72 -3.33
C GLY A 388 -16.75 -19.14 -2.17
N ASN A 389 -16.88 -17.81 -2.10
CA ASN A 389 -17.69 -17.14 -1.08
C ASN A 389 -19.18 -17.53 -1.18
N SER A 390 -19.73 -17.61 -2.38
CA SER A 390 -21.11 -18.03 -2.59
C SER A 390 -21.35 -19.49 -2.15
N LEU A 391 -20.39 -20.38 -2.42
CA LEU A 391 -20.42 -21.77 -1.97
C LEU A 391 -20.23 -21.91 -0.46
N MET A 392 -19.41 -21.06 0.17
CA MET A 392 -19.29 -20.98 1.62
C MET A 392 -20.62 -20.57 2.27
N ASN A 393 -21.30 -19.55 1.74
CA ASN A 393 -22.63 -19.14 2.22
C ASN A 393 -23.65 -20.28 2.07
N ARG A 394 -23.59 -21.04 0.96
CA ARG A 394 -24.42 -22.24 0.76
C ARG A 394 -24.11 -23.32 1.80
N PHE A 395 -22.84 -23.54 2.14
CA PHE A 395 -22.47 -24.43 3.24
C PHE A 395 -23.04 -23.94 4.58
N GLU A 396 -22.94 -22.65 4.88
CA GLU A 396 -23.42 -22.10 6.15
C GLU A 396 -24.95 -22.22 6.29
N GLN A 397 -25.69 -22.06 5.19
CA GLN A 397 -27.15 -22.15 5.18
C GLN A 397 -27.68 -23.59 5.21
N PHE A 398 -27.02 -24.52 4.50
CA PHE A 398 -27.55 -25.87 4.26
C PHE A 398 -26.68 -26.99 4.83
N HIS A 399 -25.55 -26.67 5.46
CA HIS A 399 -24.52 -27.62 5.89
C HIS A 399 -24.03 -28.52 4.74
N ASP A 400 -23.97 -27.96 3.53
CA ASP A 400 -23.52 -28.65 2.32
C ASP A 400 -21.98 -28.76 2.28
N TYR A 401 -21.44 -29.82 2.87
CA TYR A 401 -19.99 -30.07 2.90
C TYR A 401 -19.38 -30.28 1.50
N SER A 402 -20.17 -30.66 0.50
CA SER A 402 -19.69 -30.72 -0.89
C SER A 402 -19.44 -29.32 -1.45
N ALA A 403 -20.31 -28.36 -1.16
CA ALA A 403 -20.11 -26.97 -1.51
C ALA A 403 -18.88 -26.39 -0.79
N LEU A 404 -18.66 -26.74 0.48
CA LEU A 404 -17.46 -26.33 1.23
C LEU A 404 -16.17 -26.86 0.60
N GLY A 405 -16.10 -28.17 0.27
CA GLY A 405 -14.92 -28.74 -0.39
C GLY A 405 -14.66 -28.13 -1.78
N HIS A 406 -15.71 -27.80 -2.53
CA HIS A 406 -15.58 -27.09 -3.80
C HIS A 406 -15.05 -25.66 -3.59
N ALA A 407 -15.60 -24.92 -2.61
CA ALA A 407 -15.11 -23.59 -2.23
C ALA A 407 -13.61 -23.62 -1.86
N THR A 408 -13.19 -24.58 -1.03
CA THR A 408 -11.78 -24.81 -0.66
C THR A 408 -10.88 -24.96 -1.89
N THR A 409 -11.31 -25.76 -2.87
CA THR A 409 -10.57 -25.96 -4.12
C THR A 409 -10.44 -24.66 -4.92
N LEU A 410 -11.53 -23.89 -5.05
CA LEU A 410 -11.53 -22.61 -5.75
C LEU A 410 -10.64 -21.58 -5.06
N TYR A 411 -10.71 -21.46 -3.73
CA TYR A 411 -9.86 -20.56 -2.95
C TYR A 411 -8.38 -20.92 -3.10
N SER A 412 -8.02 -22.21 -3.04
CA SER A 412 -6.64 -22.65 -3.22
C SER A 412 -6.13 -22.34 -4.64
N SER A 413 -6.98 -22.50 -5.66
CA SER A 413 -6.64 -22.19 -7.05
C SER A 413 -6.44 -20.69 -7.27
N ALA A 414 -7.30 -19.87 -6.67
CA ALA A 414 -7.19 -18.41 -6.72
C ALA A 414 -5.91 -17.93 -5.99
N ALA A 415 -5.64 -18.43 -4.78
CA ALA A 415 -4.47 -18.06 -3.99
C ALA A 415 -3.14 -18.41 -4.69
N CYS A 416 -3.06 -19.60 -5.29
CA CYS A 416 -1.86 -20.10 -5.96
C CYS A 416 -1.72 -19.65 -7.42
N SER A 417 -2.65 -18.86 -7.96
CA SER A 417 -2.56 -18.33 -9.32
C SER A 417 -1.29 -17.49 -9.51
N PRO A 418 -0.56 -17.60 -10.63
CA PRO A 418 0.57 -16.73 -10.95
C PRO A 418 0.14 -15.35 -11.45
N THR A 419 -1.13 -15.19 -11.82
CA THR A 419 -1.72 -13.92 -12.29
C THR A 419 -2.74 -13.40 -11.29
N GLY A 420 -3.15 -12.15 -11.45
CA GLY A 420 -4.16 -11.49 -10.60
C GLY A 420 -3.57 -10.72 -9.43
N SER A 421 -4.39 -9.86 -8.82
CA SER A 421 -3.97 -8.96 -7.74
C SER A 421 -3.50 -9.75 -6.50
N ALA A 422 -2.36 -9.34 -5.93
CA ALA A 422 -1.82 -9.88 -4.69
C ALA A 422 -2.82 -9.79 -3.54
N ASN A 423 -3.64 -8.73 -3.49
CA ASN A 423 -4.67 -8.56 -2.46
C ASN A 423 -5.75 -9.66 -2.56
N VAL A 424 -6.24 -9.94 -3.76
CA VAL A 424 -7.27 -10.97 -3.98
C VAL A 424 -6.71 -12.36 -3.71
N ARG A 425 -5.46 -12.63 -4.13
CA ARG A 425 -4.76 -13.89 -3.85
C ARG A 425 -4.56 -14.08 -2.34
N PHE A 426 -4.18 -13.04 -1.62
CA PHE A 426 -4.03 -13.04 -0.17
C PHE A 426 -5.37 -13.32 0.53
N ASN A 427 -6.45 -12.63 0.15
CA ASN A 427 -7.79 -12.87 0.69
C ASN A 427 -8.29 -14.29 0.38
N SER A 428 -7.98 -14.80 -0.82
CA SER A 428 -8.30 -16.19 -1.19
C SER A 428 -7.54 -17.19 -0.32
N ALA A 429 -6.26 -16.92 0.01
CA ALA A 429 -5.48 -17.76 0.91
C ALA A 429 -6.06 -17.76 2.34
N SER A 430 -6.53 -16.60 2.82
CA SER A 430 -7.25 -16.48 4.09
C SER A 430 -8.54 -17.29 4.12
N ASN A 431 -9.36 -17.17 3.07
CA ASN A 431 -10.59 -17.94 2.93
C ASN A 431 -10.32 -19.45 2.79
N TRP A 432 -9.25 -19.81 2.08
CA TRP A 432 -8.78 -21.19 1.99
C TRP A 432 -8.44 -21.74 3.38
N ALA A 433 -7.67 -21.02 4.18
CA ALA A 433 -7.32 -21.42 5.55
C ALA A 433 -8.57 -21.64 6.42
N LEU A 434 -9.51 -20.68 6.40
CA LEU A 434 -10.77 -20.79 7.13
C LEU A 434 -11.60 -21.99 6.69
N SER A 435 -11.67 -22.26 5.38
CA SER A 435 -12.41 -23.41 4.85
C SER A 435 -11.79 -24.74 5.27
N CYS A 436 -10.45 -24.84 5.33
CA CYS A 436 -9.76 -26.03 5.84
C CYS A 436 -10.11 -26.29 7.30
N ILE A 437 -10.12 -25.24 8.14
CA ILE A 437 -10.49 -25.35 9.56
C ILE A 437 -11.92 -25.89 9.70
N LYS A 438 -12.87 -25.38 8.90
CA LYS A 438 -14.27 -25.85 8.90
C LYS A 438 -14.41 -27.31 8.44
N LEU A 439 -13.53 -27.79 7.56
CA LEU A 439 -13.47 -29.19 7.12
C LEU A 439 -12.73 -30.11 8.11
N GLY A 440 -12.03 -29.56 9.11
CA GLY A 440 -11.10 -30.32 9.95
C GLY A 440 -9.80 -30.70 9.25
N GLU A 441 -9.46 -30.03 8.15
CA GLU A 441 -8.20 -30.17 7.42
C GLU A 441 -7.14 -29.19 7.91
N SER A 442 -5.86 -29.47 7.65
CA SER A 442 -4.75 -28.61 8.06
C SER A 442 -4.69 -27.31 7.23
N PRO A 443 -4.81 -26.11 7.83
CA PRO A 443 -4.74 -24.84 7.10
C PRO A 443 -3.31 -24.38 6.78
N LEU A 444 -2.28 -25.11 7.23
CA LEU A 444 -0.88 -24.66 7.19
C LEU A 444 -0.37 -24.26 5.80
N LYS A 445 -0.83 -24.95 4.74
CA LYS A 445 -0.43 -24.61 3.37
C LYS A 445 -1.05 -23.30 2.89
N ALA A 446 -2.31 -23.05 3.26
CA ALA A 446 -3.00 -21.80 2.96
C ALA A 446 -2.32 -20.61 3.64
N TYR A 447 -1.98 -20.76 4.92
CA TYR A 447 -1.24 -19.73 5.65
C TYR A 447 0.16 -19.48 5.09
N GLN A 448 0.89 -20.53 4.67
CA GLN A 448 2.17 -20.34 3.99
C GLN A 448 2.03 -19.45 2.76
N VAL A 449 1.06 -19.75 1.89
CA VAL A 449 0.79 -18.95 0.68
C VAL A 449 0.42 -17.51 1.03
N ALA A 450 -0.41 -17.29 2.06
CA ALA A 450 -0.75 -15.94 2.51
C ALA A 450 0.50 -15.15 2.97
N LEU A 451 1.39 -15.77 3.74
CA LEU A 451 2.61 -15.14 4.24
C LEU A 451 3.63 -14.86 3.13
N ASP A 452 3.72 -15.74 2.13
CA ASP A 452 4.60 -15.54 0.97
C ASP A 452 4.14 -14.39 0.06
N LEU A 453 2.85 -14.03 0.12
CA LEU A 453 2.27 -12.90 -0.61
C LEU A 453 2.45 -11.54 0.09
N LEU A 454 2.84 -11.50 1.37
CA LEU A 454 2.98 -10.24 2.11
C LEU A 454 3.98 -9.25 1.46
N PRO A 455 5.15 -9.68 0.94
CA PRO A 455 6.06 -8.77 0.25
C PRO A 455 5.49 -8.21 -1.06
N GLU A 456 4.61 -8.95 -1.76
CA GLU A 456 3.88 -8.46 -2.93
C GLU A 456 2.77 -7.48 -2.54
N LEU A 457 2.10 -7.71 -1.41
CA LEU A 457 1.05 -6.84 -0.88
C LEU A 457 1.61 -5.51 -0.38
N ALA A 458 2.72 -5.56 0.35
CA ALA A 458 3.48 -4.41 0.83
C ALA A 458 4.63 -4.06 -0.11
N TRP A 459 4.39 -4.04 -1.42
CA TRP A 459 5.44 -3.95 -2.41
C TRP A 459 6.37 -2.74 -2.22
N LEU A 460 7.67 -2.98 -2.31
CA LEU A 460 8.70 -2.01 -1.96
C LEU A 460 8.68 -0.73 -2.83
N GLY A 461 8.15 -0.82 -4.05
CA GLY A 461 8.00 0.31 -4.96
C GLY A 461 6.88 1.29 -4.58
N LEU A 462 6.05 0.95 -3.58
CA LEU A 462 4.98 1.82 -3.09
C LEU A 462 5.45 2.79 -2.01
N PRO A 463 4.82 3.96 -1.86
CA PRO A 463 4.99 4.80 -0.68
C PRO A 463 4.70 4.04 0.62
N ILE A 464 5.40 4.36 1.71
CA ILE A 464 5.17 3.73 3.03
C ILE A 464 3.70 3.81 3.50
N PRO A 465 2.99 4.94 3.36
CA PRO A 465 1.57 5.00 3.75
C PRO A 465 0.68 3.99 3.02
N ASP A 466 0.94 3.75 1.73
CA ASP A 466 0.16 2.79 0.91
C ASP A 466 0.46 1.36 1.34
N ARG A 467 1.73 1.04 1.65
CA ARG A 467 2.11 -0.26 2.23
C ARG A 467 1.43 -0.52 3.57
N HIS A 468 1.39 0.48 4.46
CA HIS A 468 0.63 0.38 5.71
C HIS A 468 -0.85 0.12 5.45
N HIS A 469 -1.45 0.81 4.47
CA HIS A 469 -2.86 0.60 4.12
C HIS A 469 -3.12 -0.85 3.71
N HIS A 470 -2.26 -1.44 2.87
CA HIS A 470 -2.42 -2.83 2.42
C HIS A 470 -2.21 -3.87 3.53
N LEU A 471 -1.38 -3.60 4.53
CA LEU A 471 -1.07 -4.55 5.61
C LEU A 471 -2.08 -4.56 6.77
N LYS A 472 -3.07 -3.67 6.79
CA LYS A 472 -4.05 -3.57 7.90
C LYS A 472 -4.75 -4.89 8.22
N SER A 473 -5.05 -5.72 7.20
CA SER A 473 -5.73 -7.01 7.36
C SER A 473 -4.78 -8.19 7.57
N ALA A 474 -3.46 -8.00 7.40
CA ALA A 474 -2.50 -9.08 7.46
C ALA A 474 -2.27 -9.61 8.88
N GLY A 475 -2.34 -8.73 9.89
CA GLY A 475 -1.95 -9.09 11.26
C GLY A 475 -2.80 -10.19 11.91
N GLU A 476 -4.09 -10.29 11.58
CA GLU A 476 -4.93 -11.38 12.07
C GLU A 476 -4.50 -12.72 11.46
N ILE A 477 -4.23 -12.74 10.14
CA ILE A 477 -3.79 -13.94 9.41
C ILE A 477 -2.46 -14.46 9.95
N VAL A 478 -1.51 -13.57 10.26
CA VAL A 478 -0.20 -13.93 10.82
C VAL A 478 -0.36 -14.60 12.18
N ARG A 479 -1.19 -14.03 13.08
CA ARG A 479 -1.43 -14.59 14.42
C ARG A 479 -2.16 -15.93 14.37
N ASN A 480 -3.15 -16.05 13.47
CA ASN A 480 -3.88 -17.30 13.25
C ASN A 480 -3.00 -18.39 12.61
N ALA A 481 -2.08 -18.00 11.71
CA ALA A 481 -1.08 -18.90 11.14
C ALA A 481 -0.17 -19.45 12.23
N ALA A 482 0.38 -18.60 13.10
CA ALA A 482 1.22 -19.01 14.21
C ALA A 482 0.48 -19.93 15.18
N ALA A 483 -0.76 -19.59 15.57
CA ALA A 483 -1.58 -20.45 16.43
C ALA A 483 -1.87 -21.82 15.79
N SER A 484 -2.13 -21.85 14.47
CA SER A 484 -2.34 -23.10 13.74
C SER A 484 -1.07 -23.95 13.65
N ALA A 485 0.10 -23.33 13.50
CA ALA A 485 1.38 -24.04 13.55
C ALA A 485 1.64 -24.64 14.94
N LEU A 486 1.32 -23.91 16.01
CA LEU A 486 1.44 -24.39 17.39
C LEU A 486 0.48 -25.54 17.69
N ALA A 487 -0.78 -25.44 17.24
CA ALA A 487 -1.75 -26.52 17.35
C ALA A 487 -1.32 -27.79 16.59
N ALA A 488 -0.48 -27.64 15.55
CA ALA A 488 0.12 -28.71 14.78
C ALA A 488 1.50 -29.17 15.29
N ASP A 489 1.91 -28.75 16.50
CA ASP A 489 3.21 -29.06 17.13
C ASP A 489 4.42 -28.61 16.29
N GLN A 490 4.33 -27.43 15.65
CA GLN A 490 5.40 -26.81 14.86
C GLN A 490 5.79 -25.42 15.41
N PRO A 491 6.37 -25.34 16.63
CA PRO A 491 6.69 -24.07 17.26
C PRO A 491 7.80 -23.28 16.55
N GLU A 492 8.75 -23.97 15.90
CA GLU A 492 9.79 -23.31 15.09
C GLU A 492 9.16 -22.56 13.91
N LYS A 493 8.20 -23.18 13.23
CA LYS A 493 7.48 -22.57 12.11
C LYS A 493 6.62 -21.40 12.55
N ALA A 494 6.00 -21.49 13.73
CA ALA A 494 5.26 -20.38 14.32
C ALA A 494 6.17 -19.15 14.53
N VAL A 495 7.40 -19.34 15.01
CA VAL A 495 8.38 -18.24 15.17
C VAL A 495 8.77 -17.66 13.81
N GLU A 496 9.08 -18.50 12.83
CA GLU A 496 9.42 -18.05 11.47
C GLU A 496 8.30 -17.23 10.82
N TRP A 497 7.04 -17.68 10.97
CA TRP A 497 5.87 -16.97 10.46
C TRP A 497 5.57 -15.67 11.20
N LEU A 498 5.75 -15.63 12.53
CA LEU A 498 5.64 -14.40 13.31
C LEU A 498 6.71 -13.39 12.92
N GLU A 499 7.92 -13.83 12.58
CA GLU A 499 8.97 -12.92 12.11
C GLU A 499 8.73 -12.46 10.66
N GLN A 500 8.29 -13.35 9.77
CA GLN A 500 8.00 -13.02 8.37
C GLN A 500 6.80 -12.06 8.24
N GLY A 501 5.77 -12.27 9.07
CA GLY A 501 4.50 -11.58 8.97
C GLY A 501 4.38 -10.30 9.79
N ARG A 502 5.36 -9.99 10.65
CA ARG A 502 5.36 -8.81 11.51
C ARG A 502 6.45 -7.85 11.11
N SER A 503 6.20 -6.55 11.31
CA SER A 503 7.17 -5.49 11.00
C SER A 503 7.68 -5.62 9.58
N VAL A 504 6.80 -5.94 8.62
CA VAL A 504 7.13 -6.25 7.23
C VAL A 504 7.83 -5.06 6.59
N ILE A 505 7.35 -3.84 6.84
CA ILE A 505 7.95 -2.62 6.28
C ILE A 505 9.31 -2.34 6.93
N TRP A 506 9.46 -2.61 8.23
CA TRP A 506 10.76 -2.50 8.90
C TRP A 506 11.76 -3.54 8.39
N GLY A 507 11.33 -4.78 8.19
CA GLY A 507 12.15 -5.82 7.56
C GLY A 507 12.59 -5.40 6.16
N GLN A 508 11.70 -4.81 5.36
CA GLN A 508 12.06 -4.26 4.05
C GLN A 508 13.10 -3.13 4.14
N LEU A 509 12.94 -2.17 5.05
CA LEU A 509 13.90 -1.08 5.22
C LEU A 509 15.25 -1.58 5.74
N LEU A 510 15.27 -2.56 6.66
CA LEU A 510 16.50 -3.22 7.09
C LEU A 510 17.16 -4.00 5.94
N ASN A 511 16.37 -4.62 5.06
CA ASN A 511 16.87 -5.32 3.87
C ASN A 511 17.49 -4.38 2.82
N LEU A 512 17.14 -3.08 2.83
CA LEU A 512 17.83 -2.07 2.00
C LEU A 512 19.20 -1.70 2.56
N ARG A 513 19.38 -1.87 3.88
CA ARG A 513 20.58 -1.52 4.63
C ARG A 513 21.48 -2.71 4.95
N THR A 514 21.15 -3.90 4.45
CA THR A 514 21.92 -5.12 4.69
C THR A 514 23.38 -4.93 4.25
N PRO A 515 24.37 -5.31 5.08
CA PRO A 515 25.77 -5.26 4.68
C PRO A 515 26.03 -6.07 3.41
N MET A 516 26.81 -5.51 2.48
CA MET A 516 27.05 -6.12 1.16
C MET A 516 28.45 -6.73 1.04
N ASP A 517 29.21 -6.83 2.14
CA ASP A 517 30.63 -7.23 2.12
C ASP A 517 30.84 -8.59 1.44
N ALA A 518 30.07 -9.61 1.85
CA ALA A 518 30.16 -10.95 1.28
C ALA A 518 29.83 -10.98 -0.23
N LEU A 519 28.82 -10.21 -0.66
CA LEU A 519 28.46 -10.11 -2.08
C LEU A 519 29.50 -9.28 -2.86
N MET A 520 30.06 -8.25 -2.25
CA MET A 520 31.10 -7.41 -2.84
C MET A 520 32.37 -8.21 -3.11
N GLU A 521 32.76 -9.12 -2.22
CA GLU A 521 33.89 -10.03 -2.44
C GLU A 521 33.65 -10.99 -3.62
N ARG A 522 32.40 -11.42 -3.83
CA ARG A 522 32.05 -12.43 -4.85
C ARG A 522 31.71 -11.84 -6.22
N ASP A 523 30.88 -10.80 -6.27
CA ASP A 523 30.41 -10.12 -7.48
C ASP A 523 30.23 -8.60 -7.21
N PRO A 524 31.33 -7.82 -7.32
CA PRO A 524 31.28 -6.38 -7.09
C PRO A 524 30.29 -5.65 -7.99
N ARG A 525 30.04 -6.15 -9.21
CA ARG A 525 29.15 -5.48 -10.16
C ARG A 525 27.71 -5.51 -9.66
N ARG A 526 27.22 -6.71 -9.30
CA ARG A 526 25.86 -6.87 -8.77
C ARG A 526 25.72 -6.24 -7.39
N ALA A 527 26.74 -6.30 -6.54
CA ALA A 527 26.75 -5.63 -5.25
C ALA A 527 26.56 -4.11 -5.38
N ASN A 528 27.32 -3.45 -6.26
CA ASN A 528 27.23 -2.01 -6.48
C ASN A 528 25.87 -1.59 -7.09
N GLU A 529 25.34 -2.37 -8.03
CA GLU A 529 24.00 -2.13 -8.60
C GLU A 529 22.92 -2.24 -7.52
N LEU A 530 22.98 -3.28 -6.68
CA LEU A 530 22.02 -3.48 -5.59
C LEU A 530 22.09 -2.36 -4.54
N LEU A 531 23.29 -1.90 -4.18
CA LEU A 531 23.49 -0.76 -3.28
C LEU A 531 22.89 0.52 -3.85
N SER A 532 23.12 0.78 -5.14
CA SER A 532 22.56 1.95 -5.84
C SER A 532 21.04 1.94 -5.84
N LEU A 533 20.42 0.81 -6.22
CA LEU A 533 18.96 0.65 -6.22
C LEU A 533 18.37 0.76 -4.81
N SER A 534 19.02 0.18 -3.80
CA SER A 534 18.55 0.25 -2.41
C SER A 534 18.60 1.70 -1.90
N SER A 535 19.67 2.43 -2.21
CA SER A 535 19.81 3.85 -1.86
C SER A 535 18.82 4.77 -2.60
N GLN A 536 18.41 4.40 -3.80
CA GLN A 536 17.36 5.09 -4.55
C GLN A 536 15.99 4.84 -3.92
N LEU A 537 15.65 3.60 -3.59
CA LEU A 537 14.36 3.23 -2.98
C LEU A 537 14.18 3.81 -1.57
N GLU A 538 15.24 3.87 -0.76
CA GLU A 538 15.18 4.53 0.56
C GLU A 538 14.82 6.02 0.44
N ARG A 539 15.32 6.71 -0.59
CA ARG A 539 15.02 8.12 -0.84
C ARG A 539 13.60 8.34 -1.38
N LEU A 540 13.17 7.50 -2.33
CA LEU A 540 11.86 7.65 -2.99
C LEU A 540 10.69 7.21 -2.11
N GLY A 541 10.86 6.22 -1.23
CA GLY A 541 9.77 5.65 -0.43
C GLY A 541 9.11 6.61 0.59
N ASN A 542 9.70 7.78 0.83
CA ASN A 542 9.32 8.71 1.90
C ASN A 542 9.19 10.19 1.46
N THR A 543 9.21 10.51 0.16
CA THR A 543 8.97 11.88 -0.30
C THR A 543 7.53 12.29 -0.01
N GLN A 544 7.33 13.02 1.10
CA GLN A 544 6.15 13.85 1.28
C GLN A 544 6.24 15.04 0.32
N SER A 545 5.08 15.52 -0.16
CA SER A 545 4.97 16.56 -1.19
C SER A 545 5.92 17.75 -0.95
N PRO A 546 6.50 18.34 -2.01
CA PRO A 546 7.72 19.13 -1.89
C PRO A 546 7.47 20.52 -1.30
N SER A 547 8.30 20.89 -0.31
CA SER A 547 8.62 22.29 -0.03
C SER A 547 9.73 22.76 -1.00
N SER A 548 9.36 23.65 -1.92
CA SER A 548 10.22 24.55 -2.71
C SER A 548 11.39 23.97 -3.51
N GLY A 549 11.29 24.07 -4.85
CA GLY A 549 12.39 23.88 -5.81
C GLY A 549 12.02 22.91 -6.93
N THR A 550 12.72 23.00 -8.06
CA THR A 550 12.58 22.31 -9.37
C THR A 550 12.59 20.77 -9.30
N GLN A 551 11.69 20.18 -8.52
CA GLN A 551 11.61 18.74 -8.26
C GLN A 551 10.66 18.05 -9.26
N PRO A 552 10.93 16.77 -9.59
CA PRO A 552 10.06 15.97 -10.45
C PRO A 552 8.64 15.86 -9.85
N SER A 553 7.63 15.71 -10.72
CA SER A 553 6.25 15.52 -10.29
C SER A 553 6.13 14.27 -9.39
N PRO A 554 5.19 14.24 -8.43
CA PRO A 554 5.01 13.07 -7.56
C PRO A 554 4.74 11.76 -8.34
N GLN A 555 4.10 11.86 -9.52
CA GLN A 555 3.94 10.74 -10.46
C GLN A 555 5.27 10.23 -11.04
N SER A 556 6.24 11.13 -11.32
CA SER A 556 7.59 10.76 -11.78
C SER A 556 8.38 10.05 -10.67
N ILE A 557 8.21 10.47 -9.41
CA ILE A 557 8.80 9.80 -8.25
C ILE A 557 8.26 8.38 -8.12
N ALA A 558 6.94 8.19 -8.23
CA ALA A 558 6.30 6.88 -8.18
C ALA A 558 6.80 5.96 -9.31
N ALA A 559 6.92 6.46 -10.54
CA ALA A 559 7.46 5.69 -11.67
C ALA A 559 8.93 5.28 -11.43
N GLN A 560 9.77 6.18 -10.91
CA GLN A 560 11.15 5.85 -10.57
C GLN A 560 11.24 4.79 -9.47
N ALA A 561 10.38 4.88 -8.44
CA ALA A 561 10.33 3.92 -7.35
C ALA A 561 9.92 2.53 -7.86
N TYR A 562 8.93 2.49 -8.75
CA TYR A 562 8.49 1.27 -9.42
C TYR A 562 9.66 0.59 -10.15
N HIS A 563 10.32 1.31 -11.07
CA HIS A 563 11.40 0.73 -11.87
C HIS A 563 12.59 0.28 -11.04
N ALA A 564 12.95 1.06 -10.00
CA ALA A 564 14.02 0.68 -9.09
C ALA A 564 13.68 -0.60 -8.30
N ALA A 565 12.44 -0.73 -7.82
CA ALA A 565 11.99 -1.91 -7.08
C ALA A 565 11.93 -3.16 -7.97
N GLU A 566 11.42 -3.03 -9.19
CA GLU A 566 11.36 -4.12 -10.16
C GLU A 566 12.77 -4.60 -10.56
N ARG A 567 13.68 -3.67 -10.91
CA ARG A 567 15.06 -4.02 -11.25
C ARG A 567 15.77 -4.67 -10.07
N ARG A 568 15.53 -4.17 -8.84
CA ARG A 568 16.08 -4.76 -7.62
C ARG A 568 15.61 -6.20 -7.44
N GLN A 569 14.33 -6.48 -7.66
CA GLN A 569 13.80 -7.83 -7.54
C GLN A 569 14.42 -8.80 -8.56
N LYS A 570 14.52 -8.38 -9.82
CA LYS A 570 15.21 -9.16 -10.88
C LYS A 570 16.68 -9.42 -10.52
N LEU A 571 17.38 -8.40 -10.03
CA LEU A 571 18.78 -8.52 -9.61
C LEU A 571 18.95 -9.50 -8.44
N ILE A 572 18.04 -9.51 -7.46
CA ILE A 572 18.06 -10.48 -6.36
C ILE A 572 17.89 -11.91 -6.88
N GLN A 573 16.98 -12.13 -7.83
CA GLN A 573 16.81 -13.44 -8.47
C GLN A 573 18.06 -13.89 -9.23
N GLU A 574 18.78 -12.96 -9.87
CA GLU A 574 20.08 -13.25 -10.47
C GLU A 574 21.14 -13.62 -9.41
N ILE A 575 21.13 -12.94 -8.25
CA ILE A 575 22.05 -13.21 -7.14
C ILE A 575 21.79 -14.58 -6.52
N TRP A 576 20.54 -15.05 -6.46
CA TRP A 576 20.21 -16.39 -5.96
C TRP A 576 20.81 -17.53 -6.81
N GLN A 577 21.26 -17.25 -8.03
CA GLN A 577 21.97 -18.23 -8.87
C GLN A 577 23.47 -18.33 -8.53
N LEU A 578 23.98 -17.50 -7.62
CA LEU A 578 25.36 -17.57 -7.13
C LEU A 578 25.45 -18.55 -5.96
N GLU A 579 26.46 -19.42 -5.99
CA GLU A 579 26.75 -20.36 -4.91
C GLU A 579 26.94 -19.64 -3.57
N GLY A 580 26.17 -20.03 -2.56
CA GLY A 580 26.16 -19.44 -1.21
C GLY A 580 25.21 -18.26 -1.02
N PHE A 581 24.49 -17.84 -2.07
CA PHE A 581 23.54 -16.73 -2.04
C PHE A 581 22.09 -17.16 -2.31
N GLU A 582 21.78 -18.46 -2.29
CA GLU A 582 20.47 -19.03 -2.64
C GLU A 582 19.34 -18.52 -1.73
N ARG A 583 19.69 -18.10 -0.50
CA ARG A 583 18.77 -17.50 0.49
C ARG A 583 19.03 -16.02 0.73
N PHE A 584 19.80 -15.35 -0.12
CA PHE A 584 20.15 -13.95 0.08
C PHE A 584 18.89 -13.06 0.15
N LEU A 585 18.73 -12.32 1.26
CA LEU A 585 17.55 -11.48 1.54
C LEU A 585 16.20 -12.23 1.59
N MET A 586 16.20 -13.55 1.79
CA MET A 586 14.99 -14.33 2.08
C MET A 586 14.59 -14.20 3.57
N PRO A 587 13.33 -14.55 3.94
CA PRO A 587 12.94 -14.67 5.34
C PRO A 587 13.91 -15.56 6.13
N LYS A 588 14.28 -15.11 7.33
CA LYS A 588 15.24 -15.80 8.20
C LYS A 588 14.63 -17.11 8.71
N THR A 589 15.44 -18.16 8.72
CA THR A 589 15.09 -19.46 9.33
C THR A 589 15.23 -19.41 10.85
N ILE A 590 14.66 -20.38 11.56
CA ILE A 590 14.81 -20.51 13.02
C ILE A 590 16.28 -20.61 13.45
N SER A 591 17.14 -21.19 12.61
CA SER A 591 18.58 -21.28 12.87
C SER A 591 19.26 -19.92 12.90
N GLU A 592 18.83 -19.01 12.02
CA GLU A 592 19.32 -17.63 12.01
C GLU A 592 18.70 -16.82 13.16
N LEU A 593 17.41 -17.03 13.42
CA LEU A 593 16.64 -16.31 14.45
C LEU A 593 17.04 -16.67 15.88
N SER A 594 17.57 -17.87 16.12
CA SER A 594 18.06 -18.30 17.43
C SER A 594 19.13 -17.39 18.02
N SER A 595 19.88 -16.66 17.18
CA SER A 595 20.88 -15.68 17.61
C SER A 595 20.28 -14.49 18.37
N ALA A 596 18.99 -14.16 18.17
CA ALA A 596 18.30 -13.09 18.88
C ALA A 596 18.27 -13.32 20.41
N ALA A 597 18.36 -14.58 20.86
CA ALA A 597 18.38 -14.92 22.28
C ALA A 597 19.77 -14.82 22.93
N GLN A 598 20.78 -14.28 22.26
CA GLN A 598 22.15 -14.17 22.79
C GLN A 598 22.22 -13.36 24.10
N GLY A 599 21.41 -12.30 24.24
CA GLY A 599 21.37 -11.50 25.47
C GLY A 599 20.55 -12.11 26.62
N GLY A 600 19.74 -13.12 26.34
CA GLY A 600 18.82 -13.77 27.28
C GLY A 600 17.53 -14.25 26.60
N PRO A 601 16.58 -14.83 27.35
CA PRO A 601 15.34 -15.35 26.79
C PRO A 601 14.55 -14.29 26.02
N VAL A 602 14.12 -14.65 24.81
CA VAL A 602 13.16 -13.85 24.03
C VAL A 602 11.83 -14.58 24.01
N VAL A 603 10.81 -13.93 24.57
CA VAL A 603 9.47 -14.48 24.71
C VAL A 603 8.57 -13.76 23.71
N ILE A 604 8.06 -14.49 22.73
CA ILE A 604 7.05 -14.00 21.79
C ILE A 604 5.68 -14.42 22.30
N ILE A 605 4.77 -13.45 22.48
CA ILE A 605 3.40 -13.70 22.93
C ILE A 605 2.46 -13.57 21.74
N ASN A 606 1.90 -14.69 21.29
CA ASN A 606 0.88 -14.73 20.25
C ASN A 606 -0.52 -14.78 20.87
N VAL A 607 -1.43 -13.94 20.40
CA VAL A 607 -2.82 -13.92 20.86
C VAL A 607 -3.78 -13.86 19.69
N THR A 608 -4.73 -14.80 19.69
CA THR A 608 -5.85 -14.89 18.74
C THR A 608 -7.17 -14.82 19.49
N ASP A 609 -8.27 -14.75 18.76
CA ASP A 609 -9.63 -14.78 19.33
C ASP A 609 -9.98 -16.14 19.96
N THR A 610 -9.14 -17.17 19.77
CA THR A 610 -9.36 -18.53 20.29
C THR A 610 -8.46 -18.86 21.48
N GLY A 611 -7.45 -18.02 21.77
CA GLY A 611 -6.53 -18.24 22.87
C GLY A 611 -5.19 -17.52 22.74
N GLY A 612 -4.32 -17.75 23.72
CA GLY A 612 -2.97 -17.19 23.77
C GLY A 612 -1.89 -18.25 23.93
N ASP A 613 -0.74 -17.99 23.31
CA ASP A 613 0.45 -18.83 23.37
C ASP A 613 1.69 -17.98 23.60
N ALA A 614 2.64 -18.50 24.35
CA ALA A 614 4.00 -17.96 24.42
C ALA A 614 4.98 -18.93 23.77
N VAL A 615 5.82 -18.43 22.88
CA VAL A 615 6.94 -19.17 22.31
C VAL A 615 8.25 -18.51 22.72
N VAL A 616 9.19 -19.31 23.22
CA VAL A 616 10.42 -18.82 23.84
C VAL A 616 11.64 -19.33 23.08
N LEU A 617 12.51 -18.39 22.71
CA LEU A 617 13.86 -18.67 22.23
C LEU A 617 14.84 -18.54 23.40
N LEU A 618 15.70 -19.54 23.56
CA LEU A 618 16.75 -19.58 24.59
C LEU A 618 18.12 -19.74 23.94
N HIS A 619 19.10 -19.06 24.53
CA HIS A 619 20.50 -19.19 24.11
C HIS A 619 21.00 -20.64 24.26
N GLY A 620 21.68 -21.16 23.24
CA GLY A 620 22.31 -22.49 23.25
C GLY A 620 21.38 -23.67 22.95
N LEU A 621 20.06 -23.45 22.88
CA LEU A 621 19.11 -24.44 22.38
C LEU A 621 18.94 -24.25 20.87
N HIS A 622 19.94 -24.68 20.11
CA HIS A 622 19.94 -24.59 18.64
C HIS A 622 18.66 -25.23 18.06
N ASN A 623 17.89 -24.43 17.31
CA ASN A 623 16.68 -24.85 16.59
C ASN A 623 15.59 -25.48 17.47
N LYS A 624 15.52 -25.12 18.76
CA LYS A 624 14.45 -25.57 19.65
C LYS A 624 13.71 -24.38 20.23
N VAL A 625 12.40 -24.38 20.08
CA VAL A 625 11.50 -23.38 20.65
C VAL A 625 10.69 -24.00 21.78
N ILE A 626 10.59 -23.31 22.91
CA ILE A 626 9.71 -23.74 24.02
C ILE A 626 8.34 -23.13 23.79
N HIS A 627 7.32 -23.96 23.67
CA HIS A 627 5.92 -23.55 23.63
C HIS A 627 5.28 -23.62 25.03
N ILE A 628 4.65 -22.53 25.45
CA ILE A 628 3.95 -22.39 26.73
C ILE A 628 2.50 -21.93 26.43
N PRO A 629 1.50 -22.83 26.53
CA PRO A 629 0.09 -22.46 26.35
C PRO A 629 -0.41 -21.52 27.46
N LEU A 630 -1.07 -20.42 27.11
CA LEU A 630 -1.57 -19.42 28.06
C LEU A 630 -3.06 -19.66 28.37
N GLN A 631 -3.36 -20.79 29.01
CA GLN A 631 -4.73 -21.30 29.23
C GLN A 631 -5.69 -20.31 29.92
N HIS A 632 -5.17 -19.39 30.75
CA HIS A 632 -5.98 -18.39 31.45
C HIS A 632 -6.51 -17.28 30.53
N LEU A 633 -5.87 -17.03 29.39
CA LEU A 633 -6.39 -16.12 28.36
C LEU A 633 -7.52 -16.76 27.54
N ASN A 634 -7.61 -18.10 27.51
CA ASN A 634 -8.63 -18.81 26.74
C ASN A 634 -10.04 -18.73 27.36
N GLN A 635 -10.16 -18.22 28.60
CA GLN A 635 -11.44 -18.15 29.33
C GLN A 635 -12.18 -16.82 29.15
N ASP A 636 -11.48 -15.75 28.74
CA ASP A 636 -12.07 -14.45 28.38
C ASP A 636 -11.45 -13.95 27.06
N LEU A 637 -12.07 -14.39 25.96
CA LEU A 637 -11.55 -14.24 24.59
C LEU A 637 -11.47 -12.78 24.13
N ASN A 638 -12.22 -11.87 24.77
CA ASN A 638 -12.14 -10.43 24.51
C ASN A 638 -11.17 -9.70 25.44
N ALA A 639 -10.53 -10.40 26.40
CA ALA A 639 -9.71 -9.76 27.41
C ALA A 639 -8.58 -8.90 26.82
N PRO A 640 -7.77 -9.34 25.83
CA PRO A 640 -6.65 -8.52 25.34
C PRO A 640 -7.11 -7.21 24.66
N VAL A 641 -8.12 -7.29 23.79
CA VAL A 641 -8.72 -6.11 23.13
C VAL A 641 -9.39 -5.22 24.20
N GLY A 642 -10.23 -5.80 25.04
CA GLY A 642 -10.95 -5.08 26.11
C GLY A 642 -10.01 -4.43 27.13
N LEU A 643 -8.90 -5.07 27.49
CA LEU A 643 -7.85 -4.53 28.36
C LEU A 643 -7.14 -3.35 27.68
N SER A 644 -6.80 -3.47 26.39
CA SER A 644 -6.17 -2.39 25.64
C SER A 644 -7.07 -1.16 25.51
N THR A 645 -8.36 -1.36 25.21
CA THR A 645 -9.37 -0.30 25.17
C THR A 645 -9.56 0.32 26.56
N SER A 646 -9.67 -0.51 27.59
CA SER A 646 -9.80 -0.06 28.98
C SER A 646 -8.61 0.76 29.43
N LEU A 647 -7.38 0.32 29.13
CA LEU A 647 -6.16 1.06 29.42
C LEU A 647 -6.18 2.43 28.75
N ARG A 648 -6.57 2.49 27.47
CA ARG A 648 -6.67 3.75 26.73
C ARG A 648 -7.70 4.70 27.33
N ASP A 649 -8.88 4.19 27.69
CA ASP A 649 -9.90 5.00 28.33
C ASP A 649 -9.42 5.51 29.69
N LEU A 650 -8.65 4.72 30.44
CA LEU A 650 -8.06 5.10 31.71
C LEU A 650 -6.96 6.17 31.52
N VAL A 651 -6.05 5.97 30.57
CA VAL A 651 -4.96 6.91 30.24
C VAL A 651 -5.52 8.21 29.65
N GLY A 652 -6.48 8.14 28.74
CA GLY A 652 -7.15 9.28 28.14
C GLY A 652 -7.95 10.10 29.17
N ARG A 653 -8.63 9.42 30.11
CA ARG A 653 -9.23 10.09 31.29
C ARG A 653 -8.18 10.73 32.18
N ASN A 654 -7.03 10.09 32.40
CA ASN A 654 -5.96 10.62 33.22
C ASN A 654 -5.33 11.89 32.62
N ILE A 655 -5.12 11.94 31.30
CA ILE A 655 -4.67 13.17 30.59
C ILE A 655 -5.63 14.33 30.86
N ARG A 656 -6.95 14.06 30.89
CA ARG A 656 -7.98 15.06 31.23
C ARG A 656 -8.02 15.41 32.73
N LEU A 657 -7.69 14.46 33.61
CA LEU A 657 -7.73 14.61 35.07
C LEU A 657 -6.44 15.19 35.68
N LEU A 658 -5.30 15.15 35.00
CA LEU A 658 -4.13 15.95 35.38
C LEU A 658 -4.45 17.48 35.38
N ALA A 659 -5.57 17.88 34.79
CA ALA A 659 -6.17 19.22 34.91
C ALA A 659 -7.18 19.39 36.08
N LYS A 660 -7.67 18.31 36.72
CA LYS A 660 -8.65 18.34 37.84
C LYS A 660 -8.45 17.18 38.84
N LYS A 661 -8.12 17.49 40.10
CA LYS A 661 -7.71 16.56 41.19
C LYS A 661 -8.74 15.51 41.67
N GLU A 662 -9.95 15.42 41.12
CA GLU A 662 -11.05 14.64 41.74
C GLU A 662 -11.29 13.21 41.17
N GLY A 663 -10.44 12.68 40.26
CA GLY A 663 -10.67 11.37 39.61
C GLY A 663 -9.63 10.25 39.82
N GLN A 664 -8.50 10.50 40.47
CA GLN A 664 -7.31 9.60 40.46
C GLN A 664 -7.52 8.17 41.01
N LYS A 665 -8.36 7.99 42.05
CA LYS A 665 -8.58 6.67 42.68
C LYS A 665 -9.24 5.64 41.77
N THR A 666 -10.16 6.07 40.91
CA THR A 666 -10.89 5.16 40.00
C THR A 666 -9.98 4.67 38.87
N THR A 667 -9.13 5.56 38.34
CA THR A 667 -8.15 5.22 37.30
C THR A 667 -7.09 4.23 37.78
N GLU A 668 -6.62 4.39 39.02
CA GLU A 668 -5.65 3.48 39.62
C GLU A 668 -6.17 2.08 39.82
N ASN A 669 -7.43 1.92 40.27
CA ASN A 669 -8.01 0.60 40.46
C ASN A 669 -8.15 -0.14 39.13
N GLY A 670 -8.60 0.54 38.07
CA GLY A 670 -8.64 -0.07 36.73
C GLY A 670 -7.27 -0.50 36.21
N LEU A 671 -6.20 0.28 36.45
CA LEU A 671 -4.85 -0.11 36.08
C LEU A 671 -4.35 -1.31 36.88
N LYS A 672 -4.65 -1.39 38.19
CA LYS A 672 -4.31 -2.57 39.01
C LYS A 672 -4.96 -3.85 38.49
N ASP A 673 -6.22 -3.77 38.07
CA ASP A 673 -6.96 -4.90 37.51
C ASP A 673 -6.33 -5.38 36.20
N ILE A 674 -5.94 -4.45 35.32
CA ILE A 674 -5.22 -4.76 34.08
C ILE A 674 -3.88 -5.46 34.39
N LEU A 675 -3.06 -4.89 35.27
CA LEU A 675 -1.74 -5.46 35.62
C LEU A 675 -1.85 -6.83 36.30
N SER A 676 -2.88 -7.04 37.12
CA SER A 676 -3.18 -8.32 37.76
C SER A 676 -3.59 -9.36 36.72
N THR A 677 -4.38 -8.97 35.72
CA THR A 677 -4.80 -9.84 34.62
C THR A 677 -3.60 -10.25 33.76
N LEU A 678 -2.71 -9.31 33.43
CA LEU A 678 -1.47 -9.60 32.70
C LEU A 678 -0.54 -10.53 33.49
N TRP A 679 -0.48 -10.37 34.82
CA TRP A 679 0.33 -11.20 35.69
C TRP A 679 -0.15 -12.65 35.70
N VAL A 680 -1.44 -12.88 35.97
CA VAL A 680 -2.03 -14.22 36.06
C VAL A 680 -2.14 -14.88 34.69
N GLY A 681 -2.53 -14.12 33.67
CA GLY A 681 -2.82 -14.63 32.33
C GLY A 681 -1.59 -14.92 31.49
N ILE A 682 -0.52 -14.14 31.64
CA ILE A 682 0.62 -14.15 30.72
C ILE A 682 1.93 -14.34 31.48
N VAL A 683 2.28 -13.40 32.36
CA VAL A 683 3.66 -13.30 32.85
C VAL A 683 4.00 -14.44 33.80
N LYS A 684 3.13 -14.77 34.75
CA LYS A 684 3.39 -15.86 35.70
C LYS A 684 3.50 -17.22 35.00
N PRO A 685 2.58 -17.62 34.08
CA PRO A 685 2.75 -18.83 33.28
C PRO A 685 4.08 -18.88 32.50
N VAL A 686 4.49 -17.77 31.89
CA VAL A 686 5.78 -17.70 31.18
C VAL A 686 6.96 -17.90 32.12
N LEU A 687 6.99 -17.19 33.26
CA LEU A 687 8.05 -17.34 34.25
C LEU A 687 8.13 -18.77 34.80
N ASP A 688 6.97 -19.42 35.00
CA ASP A 688 6.89 -20.81 35.44
C ASP A 688 7.44 -21.78 34.39
N GLY A 689 7.08 -21.58 33.11
CA GLY A 689 7.59 -22.38 32.01
C GLY A 689 9.10 -22.18 31.76
N LEU A 690 9.64 -21.01 32.10
CA LEU A 690 11.08 -20.72 32.12
C LEU A 690 11.80 -21.24 33.38
N ALA A 691 11.07 -21.86 34.31
CA ALA A 691 11.56 -22.28 35.61
C ALA A 691 12.14 -21.15 36.48
N PHE A 692 11.65 -19.91 36.30
CA PHE A 692 11.95 -18.76 37.16
C PHE A 692 11.06 -18.76 38.42
N ASN A 693 10.97 -19.91 39.07
CA ASN A 693 10.00 -20.19 40.15
C ASN A 693 10.44 -19.65 41.51
N SER A 694 11.72 -19.30 41.65
CA SER A 694 12.31 -18.75 42.87
C SER A 694 12.90 -17.38 42.61
N LEU A 695 12.70 -16.46 43.55
CA LEU A 695 13.30 -15.13 43.51
C LEU A 695 14.83 -15.24 43.33
N PRO A 696 15.43 -14.41 42.46
CA PRO A 696 16.88 -14.38 42.29
C PRO A 696 17.59 -14.14 43.63
N LYS A 697 18.55 -15.00 43.98
CA LYS A 697 19.37 -14.85 45.20
C LYS A 697 20.40 -13.72 45.07
N THR A 698 20.69 -13.29 43.85
CA THR A 698 21.68 -12.26 43.49
C THR A 698 21.00 -10.93 43.19
N ALA A 699 21.69 -9.82 43.45
CA ALA A 699 21.25 -8.49 43.01
C ALA A 699 21.13 -8.38 41.47
N ASN A 700 21.86 -9.22 40.72
CA ASN A 700 21.69 -9.36 39.27
C ASN A 700 20.49 -10.27 38.97
N LYS A 701 19.37 -9.64 38.59
CA LYS A 701 18.19 -10.29 38.02
C LYS A 701 18.48 -10.64 36.55
N PRO A 702 18.01 -11.80 36.04
CA PRO A 702 18.08 -12.11 34.61
C PRO A 702 17.23 -11.13 33.80
N ARG A 703 17.56 -10.98 32.52
CA ARG A 703 16.84 -10.12 31.58
C ARG A 703 15.99 -10.95 30.63
N ILE A 704 14.78 -10.48 30.32
CA ILE A 704 13.87 -11.06 29.33
C ILE A 704 13.50 -10.00 28.30
N TRP A 705 13.39 -10.41 27.04
CA TRP A 705 12.80 -9.61 25.97
C TRP A 705 11.38 -10.09 25.65
N TRP A 706 10.44 -9.16 25.67
CA TRP A 706 9.04 -9.37 25.31
C TRP A 706 8.83 -8.93 23.85
N CYS A 707 8.42 -9.86 23.00
CA CYS A 707 7.99 -9.59 21.64
C CYS A 707 6.48 -9.83 21.55
N LEU A 708 5.71 -8.74 21.53
CA LEU A 708 4.25 -8.80 21.69
C LEU A 708 3.55 -8.73 20.34
N THR A 709 2.42 -9.41 20.20
CA THR A 709 1.56 -9.38 19.01
C THR A 709 0.22 -8.73 19.31
N GLY A 710 -0.44 -8.22 18.27
CA GLY A 710 -1.78 -7.69 18.36
C GLY A 710 -1.98 -6.63 19.45
N PRO A 711 -3.12 -6.65 20.17
CA PRO A 711 -3.45 -5.62 21.17
C PRO A 711 -2.49 -5.58 22.36
N LEU A 712 -1.72 -6.65 22.60
CA LEU A 712 -0.77 -6.70 23.70
C LEU A 712 0.39 -5.72 23.54
N VAL A 713 0.72 -5.31 22.32
CA VAL A 713 1.79 -4.34 22.03
C VAL A 713 1.61 -3.04 22.82
N PHE A 714 0.36 -2.70 23.17
CA PHE A 714 0.00 -1.49 23.92
C PHE A 714 -0.08 -1.69 25.44
N LEU A 715 0.14 -2.91 25.95
CA LEU A 715 -0.03 -3.24 27.36
C LEU A 715 1.31 -3.27 28.11
N PRO A 716 1.36 -2.74 29.34
CA PRO A 716 2.60 -2.64 30.11
C PRO A 716 2.96 -3.98 30.79
N ILE A 717 3.32 -5.00 30.01
CA ILE A 717 3.70 -6.34 30.50
C ILE A 717 4.84 -6.28 31.52
N HIS A 718 5.77 -5.35 31.33
CA HIS A 718 6.91 -5.07 32.23
C HIS A 718 6.50 -4.61 33.64
N ALA A 719 5.24 -4.22 33.83
CA ALA A 719 4.66 -3.81 35.10
C ALA A 719 3.60 -4.79 35.61
N ALA A 720 3.44 -5.95 34.97
CA ALA A 720 2.47 -6.95 35.40
C ALA A 720 2.74 -7.38 36.85
N GLY A 721 1.69 -7.36 37.67
CA GLY A 721 1.77 -7.76 39.07
C GLY A 721 0.47 -7.52 39.83
N ILE A 722 0.43 -8.02 41.06
CA ILE A 722 -0.72 -7.87 41.96
C ILE A 722 -0.44 -6.71 42.93
N TYR A 723 -1.21 -5.63 42.79
CA TYR A 723 -1.06 -4.40 43.57
C TYR A 723 -2.33 -4.12 44.37
N GLY A 724 -2.27 -3.98 45.71
CA GLY A 724 -3.44 -3.53 46.49
C GLY A 724 -3.70 -4.14 47.87
N SER A 725 -2.92 -5.11 48.35
CA SER A 725 -2.97 -5.55 49.75
C SER A 725 -1.92 -4.81 50.60
N ASN A 726 -2.17 -4.61 51.90
CA ASN A 726 -1.31 -3.87 52.87
C ASN A 726 0.18 -4.30 52.96
N LYS A 727 0.61 -5.29 52.16
CA LYS A 727 1.98 -5.47 51.68
C LYS A 727 1.87 -6.02 50.25
N SER A 728 2.48 -5.38 49.24
CA SER A 728 2.75 -6.13 48.01
C SER A 728 3.76 -7.20 48.37
N THR A 729 3.35 -8.46 48.39
CA THR A 729 4.23 -9.57 48.76
C THR A 729 5.34 -9.71 47.73
N ILE A 730 6.59 -9.80 48.17
CA ILE A 730 7.74 -10.07 47.30
C ILE A 730 7.44 -11.35 46.50
N GLY A 731 7.62 -11.30 45.18
CA GLY A 731 7.31 -12.40 44.26
C GLY A 731 5.92 -12.32 43.61
N SER A 732 5.25 -11.17 43.69
CA SER A 732 3.93 -10.92 43.08
C SER A 732 3.95 -9.97 41.89
N LYS A 733 5.15 -9.57 41.44
CA LYS A 733 5.36 -8.66 40.30
C LYS A 733 6.49 -9.16 39.43
N VAL A 734 6.44 -8.87 38.14
CA VAL A 734 7.49 -9.25 37.18
C VAL A 734 8.86 -8.69 37.55
N SER A 735 8.89 -7.45 38.06
CA SER A 735 10.10 -6.76 38.52
C SER A 735 10.82 -7.47 39.66
N ASP A 736 10.16 -8.38 40.38
CA ASP A 736 10.77 -9.17 41.45
C ASP A 736 11.65 -10.30 40.89
N TYR A 737 11.37 -10.75 39.65
CA TYR A 737 12.03 -11.90 39.01
C TYR A 737 13.03 -11.47 37.94
N VAL A 738 12.68 -10.50 37.10
CA VAL A 738 13.43 -10.20 35.87
C VAL A 738 13.50 -8.70 35.57
N ILE A 739 14.50 -8.32 34.78
CA ILE A 739 14.57 -7.04 34.09
C ILE A 739 13.88 -7.21 32.73
N SER A 740 12.89 -6.37 32.44
CA SER A 740 12.11 -6.46 31.20
C SER A 740 12.66 -5.53 30.11
N SER A 741 12.67 -6.01 28.88
CA SER A 741 12.85 -5.21 27.66
C SER A 741 11.83 -5.63 26.61
N TYR A 742 11.54 -4.76 25.66
CA TYR A 742 10.70 -5.09 24.51
C TYR A 742 11.54 -5.19 23.24
N THR A 743 11.03 -5.91 22.26
CA THR A 743 11.56 -5.86 20.89
C THR A 743 10.42 -5.92 19.88
N PRO A 744 10.44 -5.11 18.80
CA PRO A 744 9.44 -5.20 17.75
C PRO A 744 9.52 -6.53 16.99
N SER A 745 10.74 -7.00 16.70
CA SER A 745 11.02 -8.27 16.00
C SER A 745 12.29 -8.94 16.51
N LEU A 746 12.53 -10.19 16.13
CA LEU A 746 13.78 -10.89 16.42
C LEU A 746 14.93 -10.30 15.59
N THR A 747 14.68 -9.96 14.32
CA THR A 747 15.68 -9.33 13.45
C THR A 747 16.19 -8.02 14.03
N ALA A 748 15.36 -7.21 14.69
CA ALA A 748 15.80 -5.99 15.34
C ALA A 748 16.89 -6.24 16.42
N LEU A 749 16.79 -7.34 17.18
CA LEU A 749 17.83 -7.73 18.15
C LEU A 749 19.09 -8.22 17.44
N ILE A 750 18.95 -9.06 16.42
CA ILE A 750 20.07 -9.61 15.67
C ILE A 750 20.91 -8.49 15.05
N GLU A 751 20.26 -7.54 14.36
CA GLU A 751 20.92 -6.38 13.78
C GLU A 751 21.62 -5.53 14.84
N GLY A 752 20.99 -5.35 16.01
CA GLY A 752 21.61 -4.65 17.12
C GLY A 752 22.85 -5.35 17.71
N TYR A 753 22.92 -6.69 17.65
CA TYR A 753 24.11 -7.45 18.08
C TYR A 753 25.23 -7.44 17.02
N CYS A 754 24.87 -7.49 15.74
CA CYS A 754 25.82 -7.45 14.62
C CYS A 754 26.50 -6.09 14.46
N ARG A 755 25.86 -5.00 14.93
CA ARG A 755 26.48 -3.67 14.95
C ARG A 755 27.57 -3.63 16.01
N ASP A 756 28.81 -3.56 15.55
CA ASP A 756 29.98 -3.39 16.41
C ASP A 756 29.84 -2.06 17.17
N PRO A 757 29.78 -2.05 18.52
CA PRO A 757 29.91 -0.80 19.25
C PRO A 757 31.25 -0.24 18.84
N VAL A 758 31.30 0.92 18.18
CA VAL A 758 32.55 1.55 17.76
C VAL A 758 33.37 1.86 19.02
N LEU A 759 34.11 0.87 19.49
CA LEU A 759 34.97 0.86 20.68
C LEU A 759 36.21 1.74 20.47
N HIS A 760 36.29 2.44 19.33
CA HIS A 760 37.48 3.14 18.86
C HIS A 760 37.28 4.64 18.54
N LYS A 761 36.08 5.21 18.70
CA LYS A 761 35.85 6.66 18.68
C LYS A 761 35.10 7.06 19.96
N GLY A 762 35.64 8.00 20.73
CA GLY A 762 35.12 8.36 22.05
C GLY A 762 33.64 8.73 22.05
N LEU A 763 32.91 8.32 23.09
CA LEU A 763 31.48 8.60 23.29
C LEU A 763 31.19 10.11 23.25
N GLN A 764 30.27 10.52 22.37
CA GLN A 764 29.62 11.83 22.38
C GLN A 764 28.12 11.67 22.65
N VAL A 765 27.59 12.54 23.51
CA VAL A 765 26.18 12.62 23.88
C VAL A 765 25.56 13.87 23.27
N LEU A 766 24.41 13.74 22.62
CA LEU A 766 23.53 14.83 22.23
C LEU A 766 22.40 14.95 23.26
N ALA A 767 22.18 16.14 23.83
CA ALA A 767 21.06 16.43 24.71
C ALA A 767 20.21 17.58 24.14
N VAL A 768 18.97 17.28 23.80
CA VAL A 768 17.98 18.23 23.25
C VAL A 768 16.93 18.52 24.30
N ALA A 769 16.68 19.79 24.61
CA ALA A 769 15.56 20.19 25.47
C ALA A 769 14.72 21.29 24.84
N GLN A 770 13.42 21.02 24.78
CA GLN A 770 12.42 21.94 24.27
C GLN A 770 11.27 22.09 25.27
N PRO A 771 11.36 23.05 26.22
CA PRO A 771 10.34 23.24 27.25
C PRO A 771 9.02 23.84 26.73
N VAL A 772 9.08 24.61 25.64
CA VAL A 772 7.95 25.34 25.05
C VAL A 772 7.69 24.84 23.63
N ALA A 773 6.46 24.44 23.32
CA ALA A 773 6.02 24.14 21.97
C ALA A 773 4.60 24.70 21.74
N SER A 774 4.28 25.14 20.52
CA SER A 774 2.96 25.72 20.24
C SER A 774 1.83 24.72 20.50
N GLY A 775 0.77 25.18 21.18
CA GLY A 775 -0.38 24.36 21.56
C GLY A 775 -0.14 23.34 22.68
N GLN A 776 1.06 23.29 23.28
CA GLN A 776 1.40 22.36 24.35
C GLN A 776 1.63 23.06 25.69
N THR A 777 1.52 22.30 26.79
CA THR A 777 1.83 22.80 28.14
C THR A 777 3.33 23.01 28.32
N HIS A 778 3.73 24.06 29.03
CA HIS A 778 5.13 24.32 29.35
C HIS A 778 5.71 23.26 30.29
N ILE A 779 6.86 22.67 29.92
CA ILE A 779 7.54 21.58 30.66
C ILE A 779 8.97 22.00 31.11
N PRO A 780 9.09 22.85 32.16
CA PRO A 780 10.38 23.39 32.60
C PRO A 780 11.34 22.33 33.17
N GLY A 781 10.85 21.14 33.56
CA GLY A 781 11.67 20.02 34.02
C GLY A 781 12.74 19.56 33.02
N THR A 782 12.46 19.73 31.72
CA THR A 782 13.43 19.44 30.63
C THR A 782 14.77 20.15 30.80
N LYS A 783 14.78 21.36 31.38
CA LYS A 783 16.01 22.09 31.71
C LYS A 783 16.79 21.42 32.85
N ALA A 784 16.08 20.89 33.84
CA ALA A 784 16.70 20.16 34.95
C ALA A 784 17.32 18.84 34.47
N GLU A 785 16.65 18.12 33.56
CA GLU A 785 17.18 16.92 32.90
C GLU A 785 18.55 17.15 32.28
N ILE A 786 18.65 18.16 31.41
CA ILE A 786 19.92 18.47 30.74
C ILE A 786 20.98 18.94 31.72
N ASN A 787 20.63 19.74 32.74
CA ASN A 787 21.60 20.18 33.74
C ASN A 787 22.21 18.99 34.50
N HIS A 788 21.42 17.96 34.81
CA HIS A 788 21.92 16.73 35.43
C HIS A 788 22.88 15.97 34.50
N ILE A 789 22.50 15.78 33.23
CA ILE A 789 23.35 15.12 32.23
C ILE A 789 24.66 15.89 32.03
N GLN A 790 24.59 17.22 31.95
CA GLN A 790 25.74 18.10 31.79
C GLN A 790 26.71 17.99 32.95
N HIS A 791 26.21 17.97 34.19
CA HIS A 791 27.05 17.78 35.38
C HIS A 791 27.77 16.42 35.37
N LEU A 792 27.07 15.34 35.03
CA LEU A 792 27.63 13.99 34.96
C LEU A 792 28.67 13.85 33.83
N ALA A 793 28.35 14.38 32.64
CA ALA A 793 29.24 14.37 31.48
C ALA A 793 30.54 15.14 31.76
N GLN A 794 30.47 16.32 32.39
CA GLN A 794 31.65 17.08 32.82
C GLN A 794 32.51 16.30 33.81
N THR A 795 31.87 15.70 34.83
CA THR A 795 32.55 14.90 35.86
C THR A 795 33.29 13.70 35.26
N ARG A 796 32.72 13.08 34.22
CA ARG A 796 33.26 11.90 33.54
C ARG A 796 34.07 12.22 32.29
N ARG A 797 34.23 13.51 31.95
CA ARG A 797 34.94 14.01 30.75
C ARG A 797 34.37 13.44 29.43
N ILE A 798 33.05 13.34 29.35
CA ILE A 798 32.33 12.88 28.16
C ILE A 798 31.93 14.11 27.33
N PRO A 799 32.28 14.18 26.04
CA PRO A 799 31.76 15.19 25.11
C PRO A 799 30.22 15.23 25.12
N LEU A 800 29.67 16.42 25.39
CA LEU A 800 28.23 16.67 25.39
C LEU A 800 27.91 17.87 24.49
N VAL A 801 26.98 17.68 23.56
CA VAL A 801 26.37 18.73 22.74
C VAL A 801 24.97 19.00 23.28
N THR A 802 24.70 20.23 23.69
CA THR A 802 23.40 20.65 24.21
C THR A 802 22.68 21.56 23.21
N LEU A 803 21.47 21.18 22.80
CA LEU A 803 20.57 22.01 22.01
C LEU A 803 19.35 22.38 22.85
N TYR A 804 19.23 23.66 23.20
CA TYR A 804 18.18 24.16 24.09
C TYR A 804 17.35 25.24 23.38
N GLU A 805 16.02 25.13 23.47
CA GLU A 805 15.07 26.07 22.88
C GLU A 805 15.37 26.37 21.40
N ASN A 806 15.62 27.64 21.04
CA ASN A 806 15.83 28.10 19.67
C ASN A 806 16.99 27.41 18.92
N MET A 807 17.91 26.74 19.63
CA MET A 807 19.01 25.97 19.03
C MET A 807 18.58 24.57 18.57
N ALA A 808 17.47 24.05 19.06
CA ALA A 808 16.96 22.72 18.72
C ALA A 808 16.16 22.73 17.40
N THR A 809 16.76 23.21 16.30
CA THR A 809 16.14 23.11 14.97
C THR A 809 16.28 21.71 14.39
N ILE A 810 15.42 21.35 13.43
CA ILE A 810 15.45 20.01 12.82
C ILE A 810 16.79 19.72 12.14
N GLU A 811 17.34 20.67 11.39
CA GLU A 811 18.61 20.51 10.67
C GLU A 811 19.75 20.26 11.65
N ARG A 812 19.80 21.05 12.74
CA ARG A 812 20.87 20.94 13.73
C ARG A 812 20.78 19.65 14.53
N VAL A 813 19.56 19.23 14.89
CA VAL A 813 19.33 17.97 15.59
C VAL A 813 19.78 16.80 14.71
N GLN A 814 19.39 16.76 13.43
CA GLN A 814 19.78 15.69 12.50
C GLN A 814 21.31 15.65 12.29
N GLU A 815 21.95 16.82 12.13
CA GLU A 815 23.40 16.93 11.98
C GLU A 815 24.15 16.35 13.20
N GLU A 816 23.71 16.66 14.41
CA GLU A 816 24.36 16.19 15.63
C GLU A 816 24.03 14.73 15.96
N MET A 817 22.85 14.22 15.55
CA MET A 817 22.51 12.79 15.63
C MET A 817 23.47 11.92 14.80
N GLN A 818 23.96 12.40 13.64
CA GLN A 818 24.92 11.66 12.82
C GLN A 818 26.31 11.53 13.48
N LYS A 819 26.66 12.45 14.39
CA LYS A 819 27.97 12.51 15.05
C LYS A 819 27.97 11.83 16.42
N SER A 820 26.82 11.86 17.11
CA SER A 820 26.67 11.41 18.49
C SER A 820 26.32 9.92 18.57
N GLN A 821 26.92 9.21 19.53
CA GLN A 821 26.58 7.81 19.78
C GLN A 821 25.33 7.71 20.65
N TRP A 822 25.18 8.65 21.61
CA TRP A 822 24.03 8.71 22.50
C TRP A 822 23.20 9.95 22.25
N ALA A 823 21.87 9.83 22.31
CA ALA A 823 20.96 10.96 22.20
C ALA A 823 19.92 10.99 23.33
N HIS A 824 19.66 12.17 23.87
CA HIS A 824 18.64 12.43 24.86
C HIS A 824 17.69 13.51 24.36
N PHE A 825 16.40 13.23 24.37
CA PHE A 825 15.36 14.16 23.97
C PHE A 825 14.43 14.42 25.16
N ALA A 826 14.46 15.64 25.69
CA ALA A 826 13.56 16.15 26.71
C ALA A 826 12.61 17.18 26.08
N CYS A 827 11.51 16.69 25.51
CA CYS A 827 10.56 17.50 24.75
C CYS A 827 9.17 16.84 24.69
N HIS A 828 8.23 17.52 24.04
CA HIS A 828 6.92 16.92 23.74
C HIS A 828 7.05 15.88 22.62
N GLY A 829 6.42 14.73 22.81
CA GLY A 829 6.20 13.72 21.77
C GLY A 829 4.72 13.70 21.39
N VAL A 830 4.44 13.52 20.11
CA VAL A 830 3.08 13.43 19.56
C VAL A 830 2.97 12.20 18.69
N GLN A 831 2.00 11.32 19.00
CA GLN A 831 1.60 10.22 18.13
C GLN A 831 0.48 10.69 17.20
N ASP A 832 0.66 10.50 15.89
CA ASP A 832 -0.37 10.77 14.89
C ASP A 832 -1.07 9.46 14.51
N VAL A 833 -2.35 9.34 14.86
CA VAL A 833 -3.16 8.13 14.62
C VAL A 833 -3.71 8.06 13.20
N THR A 834 -3.67 9.17 12.46
CA THR A 834 -4.15 9.24 11.07
C THR A 834 -3.03 8.94 10.09
N THR A 835 -1.85 9.50 10.36
CA THR A 835 -0.63 9.33 9.57
C THR A 835 0.51 8.96 10.51
N PRO A 836 0.68 7.66 10.84
CA PRO A 836 1.65 7.20 11.84
C PRO A 836 3.08 7.69 11.64
N THR A 837 3.52 7.84 10.39
CA THR A 837 4.85 8.36 10.04
C THR A 837 5.05 9.85 10.35
N ALA A 838 3.97 10.60 10.58
CA ALA A 838 3.97 12.01 11.01
C ALA A 838 4.02 12.20 12.55
N SER A 839 4.02 11.09 13.31
CA SER A 839 4.36 11.10 14.74
C SER A 839 5.72 11.73 14.94
N ALA A 840 5.91 12.59 15.94
CA ALA A 840 7.08 13.47 16.00
C ALA A 840 7.51 13.85 17.41
N LEU A 841 8.79 14.18 17.54
CA LEU A 841 9.32 14.99 18.63
C LEU A 841 9.22 16.47 18.25
N LEU A 842 8.64 17.29 19.14
CA LEU A 842 8.47 18.72 18.90
C LEU A 842 9.76 19.47 19.23
N LEU A 843 10.18 20.31 18.30
CA LEU A 843 11.45 21.03 18.29
C LEU A 843 11.21 22.56 18.23
N ALA A 844 12.28 23.33 18.08
CA ALA A 844 12.21 24.79 18.01
C ALA A 844 11.35 25.29 16.84
N GLY A 845 10.63 26.40 17.07
CA GLY A 845 9.88 27.09 16.02
C GLY A 845 8.78 26.24 15.37
N ASP A 846 8.13 25.38 16.17
CA ASP A 846 7.10 24.42 15.73
C ASP A 846 7.58 23.36 14.72
N SER A 847 8.89 23.20 14.60
CA SER A 847 9.50 22.12 13.81
C SER A 847 9.18 20.76 14.42
N ARG A 848 9.02 19.74 13.57
CA ARG A 848 8.68 18.37 13.97
C ARG A 848 9.75 17.41 13.45
N LEU A 849 10.51 16.79 14.34
CA LEU A 849 11.34 15.64 13.97
C LEU A 849 10.42 14.41 13.89
N THR A 850 9.91 14.15 12.69
CA THR A 850 8.93 13.07 12.46
C THR A 850 9.59 11.70 12.45
N LEU A 851 8.79 10.65 12.64
CA LEU A 851 9.20 9.27 12.46
C LEU A 851 9.76 9.06 11.05
N ALA A 852 9.12 9.63 10.01
CA ALA A 852 9.63 9.62 8.64
C ALA A 852 11.04 10.22 8.52
N ASN A 853 11.32 11.33 9.23
CA ASN A 853 12.65 11.91 9.26
C ASN A 853 13.66 11.00 9.97
N ILE A 854 13.28 10.40 11.10
CA ILE A 854 14.18 9.54 11.90
C ILE A 854 14.57 8.29 11.12
N ILE A 855 13.61 7.58 10.53
CA ILE A 855 13.90 6.33 9.81
C ILE A 855 14.77 6.54 8.57
N GLN A 856 14.81 7.75 8.00
CA GLN A 856 15.73 8.11 6.92
C GLN A 856 17.18 8.32 7.39
N LEU A 857 17.39 8.62 8.67
CA LEU A 857 18.73 8.76 9.21
C LEU A 857 19.37 7.38 9.30
N ALA A 858 20.29 7.06 8.40
CA ALA A 858 21.20 5.94 8.58
C ALA A 858 22.30 6.37 9.57
N LEU A 859 22.22 5.91 10.81
CA LEU A 859 23.07 6.29 11.94
C LEU A 859 23.96 5.10 12.34
N PRO A 860 25.02 4.77 11.58
CA PRO A 860 25.86 3.60 11.84
C PRO A 860 26.64 3.66 13.16
N HIS A 861 26.69 4.83 13.80
CA HIS A 861 27.40 5.07 15.06
C HIS A 861 26.48 5.25 16.26
N ALA A 862 25.15 5.22 16.06
CA ALA A 862 24.19 5.36 17.14
C ALA A 862 24.16 4.08 18.01
N ASP A 863 24.08 4.26 19.33
CA ASP A 863 24.14 3.17 20.31
C ASP A 863 22.96 3.24 21.28
N PHE A 864 22.75 4.39 21.94
CA PHE A 864 21.68 4.56 22.94
C PHE A 864 20.84 5.83 22.75
N ALA A 865 19.51 5.70 22.83
CA ALA A 865 18.60 6.84 22.85
C ALA A 865 17.74 6.86 24.13
N PHE A 866 17.60 8.04 24.72
CA PHE A 866 16.66 8.30 25.81
C PHE A 866 15.60 9.30 25.33
N LEU A 867 14.37 8.83 25.15
CA LEU A 867 13.22 9.64 24.74
C LEU A 867 12.41 10.02 25.98
N SER A 868 12.80 11.12 26.63
CA SER A 868 12.03 11.77 27.69
C SER A 868 10.91 12.62 27.10
N ALA A 869 10.07 11.95 26.31
CA ALA A 869 8.97 12.55 25.58
C ALA A 869 7.77 11.61 25.64
N CYS A 870 6.59 12.20 25.80
CA CYS A 870 5.34 11.48 25.96
C CYS A 870 5.01 10.65 24.71
N GLN A 871 4.36 9.50 24.91
CA GLN A 871 3.75 8.70 23.84
C GLN A 871 4.72 8.14 22.78
N THR A 872 6.01 8.05 23.08
CA THR A 872 7.07 7.63 22.15
C THR A 872 7.08 6.12 21.86
N ALA A 873 6.32 5.34 22.62
CA ALA A 873 6.10 3.90 22.44
C ALA A 873 4.60 3.52 22.37
N THR A 874 3.73 4.42 21.86
CA THR A 874 2.27 4.18 21.83
C THR A 874 1.81 3.35 20.63
N GLY A 875 2.38 3.55 19.43
CA GLY A 875 2.02 2.81 18.21
C GLY A 875 0.67 3.19 17.59
N ASP A 876 0.25 2.43 16.57
CA ASP A 876 -1.04 2.55 15.85
C ASP A 876 -1.84 1.24 15.94
N GLU A 877 -3.09 1.33 16.39
CA GLU A 877 -4.02 0.20 16.54
C GLU A 877 -4.38 -0.51 15.26
N LYS A 878 -4.31 0.17 14.12
CA LYS A 878 -4.58 -0.42 12.81
C LYS A 878 -3.35 -1.13 12.25
N LEU A 879 -2.18 -0.95 12.88
CA LEU A 879 -0.87 -1.42 12.44
C LEU A 879 -0.10 -2.07 13.60
N GLN A 880 -0.80 -2.86 14.41
CA GLN A 880 -0.26 -3.45 15.64
C GLN A 880 0.99 -4.29 15.36
N GLU A 881 0.99 -5.04 14.25
CA GLU A 881 2.11 -5.88 13.85
C GLU A 881 3.29 -5.11 13.25
N GLU A 882 3.12 -3.85 12.85
CA GLU A 882 4.19 -3.00 12.32
C GLU A 882 4.90 -2.19 13.41
N SER A 883 4.39 -2.13 14.65
CA SER A 883 5.04 -1.38 15.75
C SER A 883 5.44 0.06 15.36
N VAL A 884 4.52 0.81 14.75
CA VAL A 884 4.82 2.14 14.16
C VAL A 884 4.86 3.24 15.24
N HIS A 885 5.99 3.38 15.92
CA HIS A 885 6.23 4.42 16.94
C HIS A 885 7.69 4.93 16.94
N LEU A 886 7.91 6.09 17.56
CA LEU A 886 9.21 6.80 17.56
C LEU A 886 10.37 5.93 18.08
N ALA A 887 10.16 5.15 19.15
CA ALA A 887 11.21 4.30 19.69
C ALA A 887 11.64 3.16 18.74
N ALA A 888 10.70 2.53 18.01
CA ALA A 888 11.05 1.56 16.96
C ALA A 888 11.78 2.25 15.79
N GLY A 889 11.37 3.47 15.45
CA GLY A 889 12.07 4.31 14.48
C GLY A 889 13.53 4.58 14.83
N MET A 890 13.82 4.81 16.12
CA MET A 890 15.21 4.98 16.59
C MET A 890 16.04 3.71 16.41
N LEU A 891 15.50 2.53 16.71
CA LEU A 891 16.20 1.26 16.46
C LEU A 891 16.53 1.08 14.98
N LEU A 892 15.56 1.38 14.11
CA LEU A 892 15.72 1.32 12.67
C LEU A 892 16.74 2.33 12.13
N ALA A 893 16.79 3.53 12.71
CA ALA A 893 17.75 4.56 12.35
C ALA A 893 19.19 4.15 12.67
N GLY A 894 19.42 3.41 13.77
CA GLY A 894 20.78 2.99 14.12
C GLY A 894 20.97 2.58 15.57
N TYR A 895 20.14 3.10 16.49
CA TYR A 895 20.29 2.88 17.93
C TYR A 895 20.09 1.39 18.27
N ARG A 896 20.84 0.91 19.28
CA ARG A 896 20.78 -0.49 19.73
C ARG A 896 19.80 -0.67 20.89
N GLY A 897 19.69 0.34 21.75
CA GLY A 897 18.74 0.39 22.87
C GLY A 897 18.08 1.75 23.02
N VAL A 898 16.80 1.76 23.39
CA VAL A 898 15.99 2.96 23.56
C VAL A 898 15.21 2.90 24.87
N ILE A 899 15.32 3.94 25.69
CA ILE A 899 14.36 4.20 26.78
C ILE A 899 13.29 5.15 26.25
N ALA A 900 12.03 4.78 26.41
CA ALA A 900 10.87 5.52 25.90
C ALA A 900 9.70 5.49 26.88
N THR A 901 8.61 6.15 26.53
CA THR A 901 7.38 6.18 27.35
C THR A 901 6.16 5.72 26.56
N MET A 902 5.31 4.88 27.18
CA MET A 902 4.06 4.38 26.58
C MET A 902 2.94 5.44 26.59
N TRP A 903 2.99 6.39 27.53
CA TRP A 903 2.03 7.50 27.62
C TRP A 903 2.65 8.70 28.36
N THR A 904 1.85 9.72 28.63
CA THR A 904 2.29 10.96 29.28
C THR A 904 2.93 10.72 30.65
N ILE A 905 4.16 11.21 30.83
CA ILE A 905 4.89 11.23 32.11
C ILE A 905 4.79 12.61 32.78
N THR A 906 5.09 12.70 34.07
CA THR A 906 5.06 13.99 34.78
C THR A 906 6.39 14.74 34.61
N ASP A 907 6.31 16.06 34.43
CA ASP A 907 7.47 16.95 34.32
C ASP A 907 8.36 16.95 35.58
N GLN A 908 7.83 16.49 36.73
CA GLN A 908 8.57 16.41 37.99
C GLN A 908 9.38 15.11 38.12
N ASP A 909 8.91 14.00 37.54
CA ASP A 909 9.56 12.69 37.66
C ASP A 909 10.67 12.51 36.60
N ALA A 910 10.46 13.04 35.40
CA ALA A 910 11.39 12.89 34.27
C ALA A 910 12.85 13.28 34.60
N PRO A 911 13.14 14.43 35.25
CA PRO A 911 14.50 14.81 35.66
C PRO A 911 15.19 13.81 36.57
N GLN A 912 14.44 13.20 37.48
CA GLN A 912 14.99 12.25 38.43
C GLN A 912 15.31 10.91 37.75
N VAL A 913 14.39 10.41 36.93
CA VAL A 913 14.61 9.15 36.18
C VAL A 913 15.79 9.29 35.24
N ALA A 914 15.88 10.38 34.48
CA ALA A 914 17.01 10.64 33.59
C ALA A 914 18.32 10.69 34.37
N LYS A 915 18.36 11.41 35.50
CA LYS A 915 19.53 11.47 36.38
C LYS A 915 19.97 10.09 36.84
N ASP A 916 19.06 9.28 37.40
CA ASP A 916 19.38 7.96 37.96
C ASP A 916 19.87 6.99 36.87
N VAL A 917 19.29 7.05 35.67
CA VAL A 917 19.73 6.25 34.51
C VAL A 917 21.15 6.63 34.07
N TYR A 918 21.42 7.92 33.85
CA TYR A 918 22.75 8.38 33.43
C TYR A 918 23.79 8.15 34.53
N GLU A 919 23.44 8.34 35.79
CA GLU A 919 24.33 8.01 36.92
C GLU A 919 24.73 6.53 36.90
N TYR A 920 23.82 5.61 36.54
CA TYR A 920 24.08 4.19 36.44
C TYR A 920 24.93 3.83 35.20
N LEU A 921 24.57 4.35 34.02
CA LEU A 921 25.25 4.06 32.76
C LEU A 921 26.69 4.58 32.73
N LEU A 922 26.97 5.68 33.44
CA LEU A 922 28.28 6.31 33.49
C LEU A 922 29.16 5.84 34.66
N GLN A 923 28.77 4.77 35.37
CA GLN A 923 29.58 4.20 36.46
C GLN A 923 30.84 3.49 35.96
N THR A 924 30.75 2.83 34.80
CA THR A 924 31.86 2.09 34.18
C THR A 924 32.69 2.99 33.26
N SER A 925 33.96 2.62 33.07
CA SER A 925 34.85 3.23 32.09
C SER A 925 35.43 2.13 31.20
N PRO A 926 35.06 2.05 29.91
CA PRO A 926 34.13 2.94 29.20
C PRO A 926 32.67 2.79 29.68
N PRO A 927 31.81 3.81 29.45
CA PRO A 927 30.36 3.69 29.62
C PRO A 927 29.79 2.57 28.74
N ASP A 928 28.74 1.90 29.22
CA ASP A 928 28.19 0.70 28.59
C ASP A 928 26.67 0.84 28.39
N ALA A 929 26.25 1.07 27.16
CA ALA A 929 24.84 1.23 26.78
C ALA A 929 24.03 -0.05 26.95
N THR A 930 24.64 -1.25 26.91
CA THR A 930 23.92 -2.52 27.05
C THR A 930 23.28 -2.70 28.44
N LYS A 931 23.66 -1.84 29.38
CA LYS A 931 23.08 -1.74 30.73
C LYS A 931 21.86 -0.83 30.82
N ALA A 932 21.38 -0.24 29.72
CA ALA A 932 20.25 0.69 29.72
C ALA A 932 18.98 0.11 30.38
N ALA A 933 18.65 -1.16 30.11
CA ALA A 933 17.54 -1.83 30.77
C ALA A 933 17.71 -1.95 32.29
N ALA A 934 18.93 -2.28 32.76
CA ALA A 934 19.24 -2.36 34.18
C ALA A 934 19.24 -0.97 34.85
N ALA A 935 19.75 0.04 34.14
CA ALA A 935 19.74 1.43 34.57
C ALA A 935 18.31 1.95 34.74
N LEU A 936 17.42 1.65 33.79
CA LEU A 936 16.00 2.00 33.89
C LEU A 936 15.34 1.27 35.05
N HIS A 937 15.55 -0.04 35.17
CA HIS A 937 15.01 -0.84 36.26
C HIS A 937 15.39 -0.26 37.64
N PHE A 938 16.65 0.10 37.81
CA PHE A 938 17.16 0.76 39.02
C PHE A 938 16.52 2.14 39.27
N ALA A 939 16.40 2.98 38.24
CA ALA A 939 15.76 4.28 38.35
C ALA A 939 14.28 4.16 38.75
N ILE A 940 13.58 3.16 38.24
CA ILE A 940 12.18 2.88 38.57
C ILE A 940 12.04 2.34 40.00
N GLU A 941 12.93 1.46 40.46
CA GLU A 941 12.94 1.01 41.87
C GLU A 941 13.10 2.21 42.82
N LYS A 942 14.04 3.12 42.54
CA LYS A 942 14.20 4.38 43.30
C LYS A 942 12.96 5.28 43.24
N LEU A 943 12.34 5.40 42.07
CA LEU A 943 11.12 6.20 41.91
C LEU A 943 9.97 5.63 42.74
N GLN A 944 9.84 4.30 42.80
CA GLN A 944 8.85 3.61 43.63
C GLN A 944 9.10 3.82 45.13
N GLU A 945 10.35 3.77 45.59
CA GLU A 945 10.73 4.05 46.99
C GLU A 945 10.39 5.48 47.43
N ARG A 946 10.53 6.45 46.50
CA ARG A 946 10.24 7.86 46.76
C ARG A 946 8.74 8.13 46.91
N TYR A 947 7.89 7.31 46.31
CA TYR A 947 6.44 7.45 46.36
C TYR A 947 5.72 6.16 46.79
N PRO A 948 5.90 5.67 48.03
CA PRO A 948 5.31 4.41 48.49
C PRO A 948 3.77 4.40 48.48
N GLU A 949 3.15 5.59 48.56
CA GLU A 949 1.69 5.78 48.64
C GLU A 949 1.06 6.38 47.36
N LYS A 950 1.81 6.56 46.25
CA LYS A 950 1.25 7.13 45.00
C LYS A 950 1.15 6.15 43.82
N SER A 951 0.23 6.53 42.94
CA SER A 951 -0.19 5.96 41.66
C SER A 951 0.86 5.20 40.85
N LEU A 952 0.49 4.00 40.39
CA LEU A 952 1.16 3.24 39.32
C LEU A 952 1.43 4.10 38.07
N LEU A 953 0.63 5.15 37.86
CA LEU A 953 0.72 6.06 36.71
C LEU A 953 2.06 6.81 36.59
N HIS A 954 2.85 6.91 37.67
CA HIS A 954 4.13 7.65 37.65
C HIS A 954 5.29 6.86 37.01
N TRP A 955 5.31 5.54 37.15
CA TRP A 955 6.50 4.73 36.81
C TRP A 955 6.23 3.67 35.74
N VAL A 956 4.99 3.17 35.64
CA VAL A 956 4.58 2.21 34.59
C VAL A 956 4.79 2.73 33.15
N PRO A 957 4.69 4.03 32.82
CA PRO A 957 4.89 4.43 31.43
C PRO A 957 6.30 4.16 30.88
N TYR A 958 7.34 4.02 31.72
CA TYR A 958 8.72 3.91 31.23
C TYR A 958 9.06 2.50 30.76
N VAL A 959 9.58 2.39 29.54
CA VAL A 959 9.96 1.12 28.92
C VAL A 959 11.35 1.17 28.30
N HIS A 960 12.00 0.01 28.26
CA HIS A 960 13.23 -0.20 27.51
C HIS A 960 12.94 -1.09 26.28
N ILE A 961 13.43 -0.69 25.11
CA ILE A 961 13.24 -1.39 23.83
C ILE A 961 14.60 -1.60 23.17
N GLY A 962 14.90 -2.82 22.72
CA GLY A 962 16.20 -3.17 22.12
C GLY A 962 17.19 -3.80 23.11
N ILE A 963 18.49 -3.69 22.80
CA ILE A 963 19.63 -4.33 23.50
C ILE A 963 20.10 -3.51 24.68
#